data_AF-A0A449A868-F1
#
_entry.id   AF-A0A449A868-F1
#
_cell.length_a   1.000
_cell.length_b   1.000
_cell.length_c   1.000
_cell.angle_alpha   90.00
_cell.angle_beta   90.00
_cell.angle_gamma   90.00
#
_symmetry.space_group_name_H-M   'P 1'
#
loop_
_entity.id
_entity.type
_entity.pdbx_description
1 polymer ?
#
loop_
_entity_poly.entity_id
_entity_poly.type
_entity_poly.pdbx_seq_one_letter_code
_entity_poly.pdbx_strand_id
1 'polypeptide(L)'
;MKKLLFNICPVILAPVVLSAKYHEPKDFTSEEYSKIKDIYRPYYLKHAVYYNRDDDYDNDMNNYNKVGIIEVENFDRNYLLSSDQNFHFDNHSKDAQTSDNHGYAVTSIIGTDLGINKNAKLYYSTLPTKGFVDLIKEMHEKHDIKLFNFSFSRKLLWREEGEESLLKYDNNNISMSYELRSFLALAQYLLYELYFIDTSFRNLINKDIDEFYGKVNKYAAENDIKIVKSAGNLSYYDHIDKIKRTKNFFLEKYFTNSNFDFDRLKTDFLETITRENANSQNITYFKKYLTSVKDSPEKLGNFIKNMDQNENILEGINLWSTATNMSSFINVGAVDFNNYPTYFTSFDTKNKDNSPLVSAYGLGIDDDHDKIKHFYKNKYYSEDYELEKTSIDNIINKLHDTERIKKLNYLRHFDGTSKAAPLVTGMLSLLQYKLKRNLSIAEAKTILASSSIYSPIKALNFELFFGHNKSLWLEYWRKNKSKSKTGYGVPKFEKMYDISRNKSFLKLNDFIRGIENQDGNHYINIFTDHDVKHKGRHFTHTISISPTKSFKEYVESNTLFTKWFLGNLEPSNIDNLYDVSGEIKFEYTPNEDGQTSKGSRKHQSTSNNSNTERLYFNLPTDFARGKYNLRFELNELNWYAKQYKFIKYNWLIAAYKDYLKDAVDISSYMEVK
;
A
#
# COMPACT_ATOMS: atom_id res chain seq x y z
N MET A 1 70.18 9.06 -6.83
CA MET A 1 69.51 9.92 -7.83
C MET A 1 68.54 9.04 -8.63
N LYS A 2 67.28 8.89 -8.19
CA LYS A 2 66.09 9.65 -8.62
C LYS A 2 65.91 9.73 -10.15
N LYS A 3 65.03 8.86 -10.69
CA LYS A 3 64.06 9.08 -11.80
C LYS A 3 63.28 7.78 -12.00
N LEU A 4 62.20 7.59 -11.25
CA LEU A 4 60.80 7.74 -11.67
C LEU A 4 60.43 6.90 -12.90
N LEU A 5 59.90 5.71 -12.63
CA LEU A 5 59.01 4.94 -13.51
C LEU A 5 57.63 5.62 -13.48
N PHE A 6 57.20 6.20 -14.60
CA PHE A 6 55.80 6.54 -14.81
C PHE A 6 55.13 5.36 -15.52
N ASN A 7 54.35 4.59 -14.75
CA ASN A 7 53.31 3.73 -15.30
C ASN A 7 52.24 4.64 -15.92
N ILE A 8 51.99 4.42 -17.21
CA ILE A 8 50.87 4.98 -17.95
C ILE A 8 49.62 4.26 -17.43
N CYS A 9 48.88 4.93 -16.55
CA CYS A 9 47.53 4.52 -16.19
C CYS A 9 46.60 4.92 -17.35
N PRO A 10 45.85 3.99 -17.98
CA PRO A 10 44.83 4.37 -18.94
C PRO A 10 43.74 5.12 -18.17
N VAL A 11 43.60 6.40 -18.47
CA VAL A 11 42.45 7.20 -18.03
C VAL A 11 41.21 6.56 -18.64
N ILE A 12 40.52 5.76 -17.85
CA ILE A 12 39.13 5.41 -18.10
C ILE A 12 38.39 6.74 -18.04
N LEU A 13 38.07 7.28 -19.22
CA LEU A 13 37.10 8.35 -19.38
C LEU A 13 35.77 7.81 -18.83
N ALA A 14 35.51 8.09 -17.55
CA ALA A 14 34.16 8.04 -17.02
C ALA A 14 33.28 8.89 -17.96
N PRO A 15 32.10 8.42 -18.37
CA PRO A 15 31.18 9.28 -19.08
C PRO A 15 30.92 10.47 -18.18
N VAL A 16 31.37 11.65 -18.61
CA VAL A 16 30.89 12.91 -18.06
C VAL A 16 29.40 12.91 -18.39
N VAL A 17 28.59 12.51 -17.41
CA VAL A 17 27.16 12.76 -17.42
C VAL A 17 27.05 14.28 -17.49
N LEU A 18 26.76 14.79 -18.69
CA LEU A 18 26.33 16.15 -18.90
C LEU A 18 25.05 16.31 -18.08
N SER A 19 25.20 16.77 -16.84
CA SER A 19 24.10 17.29 -16.03
C SER A 19 23.50 18.43 -16.85
N ALA A 20 22.34 18.19 -17.47
CA ALA A 20 21.58 19.23 -18.11
C ALA A 20 21.38 20.34 -17.07
N LYS A 21 21.80 21.56 -17.38
CA LYS A 21 21.57 22.73 -16.53
C LYS A 21 20.06 22.84 -16.28
N TYR A 22 19.63 22.54 -15.05
CA TYR A 22 18.25 22.71 -14.64
C TYR A 22 17.86 24.18 -14.83
N HIS A 23 16.82 24.40 -15.61
CA HIS A 23 16.28 25.74 -15.81
C HIS A 23 15.55 26.14 -14.53
N GLU A 24 15.94 27.28 -13.95
CA GLU A 24 15.00 28.08 -13.16
C GLU A 24 13.67 28.09 -13.92
N PRO A 25 12.52 27.92 -13.26
CA PRO A 25 11.25 28.01 -13.95
C PRO A 25 11.07 29.45 -14.40
N LYS A 26 11.53 29.74 -15.62
CA LYS A 26 11.48 31.07 -16.27
C LYS A 26 10.04 31.59 -16.41
N ASP A 27 9.06 30.70 -16.18
CA ASP A 27 7.64 30.94 -16.24
C ASP A 27 7.07 31.56 -14.96
N PHE A 28 7.83 31.61 -13.86
CA PHE A 28 7.36 32.14 -12.57
C PHE A 28 8.32 33.18 -11.99
N THR A 29 7.77 34.24 -11.40
CA THR A 29 8.55 35.06 -10.46
C THR A 29 8.87 34.26 -9.19
N SER A 30 9.88 34.69 -8.42
CA SER A 30 10.24 34.04 -7.15
C SER A 30 9.07 33.98 -6.16
N GLU A 31 8.22 35.01 -6.14
CA GLU A 31 7.02 35.05 -5.29
C GLU A 31 5.99 34.01 -5.75
N GLU A 32 5.72 33.93 -7.05
CA GLU A 32 4.76 32.97 -7.61
C GLU A 32 5.24 31.53 -7.41
N TYR A 33 6.53 31.27 -7.64
CA TYR A 33 7.14 29.98 -7.37
C TYR A 33 7.00 29.57 -5.89
N SER A 34 7.21 30.52 -4.97
CA SER A 34 7.05 30.27 -3.54
C SER A 34 5.62 29.94 -3.14
N LYS A 35 4.60 30.38 -3.88
CA LYS A 35 3.21 30.01 -3.59
C LYS A 35 2.87 28.65 -4.17
N ILE A 36 3.39 28.32 -5.35
CA ILE A 36 3.19 27.01 -5.97
C ILE A 36 3.82 25.90 -5.13
N LYS A 37 5.07 26.08 -4.66
CA LYS A 37 5.78 25.05 -3.86
C LYS A 37 5.04 24.65 -2.57
N ASP A 38 4.19 25.52 -2.05
CA ASP A 38 3.45 25.34 -0.80
C ASP A 38 2.00 24.82 -1.02
N ILE A 39 1.63 24.45 -2.25
CA ILE A 39 0.28 23.92 -2.58
C ILE A 39 -0.15 22.77 -1.65
N TYR A 40 0.76 21.87 -1.26
CA TYR A 40 0.48 20.75 -0.35
C TYR A 40 0.86 21.00 1.12
N ARG A 41 1.25 22.23 1.48
CA ARG A 41 1.55 22.65 2.86
C ARG A 41 0.48 22.21 3.88
N PRO A 42 -0.84 22.32 3.62
CA PRO A 42 -1.85 21.88 4.58
C PRO A 42 -1.70 20.40 4.96
N TYR A 43 -1.46 19.52 3.99
CA TYR A 43 -1.28 18.09 4.24
C TYR A 43 0.04 17.80 4.96
N TYR A 44 1.11 18.53 4.64
CA TYR A 44 2.41 18.37 5.30
C TYR A 44 2.40 18.81 6.75
N LEU A 45 1.67 19.88 7.08
CA LEU A 45 1.43 20.30 8.46
C LEU A 45 0.64 19.23 9.21
N LYS A 46 -0.39 18.65 8.58
CA LYS A 46 -1.17 17.56 9.18
C LYS A 46 -0.37 16.28 9.36
N HIS A 47 0.59 15.98 8.49
CA HIS A 47 1.54 14.88 8.65
C HIS A 47 2.69 15.20 9.62
N ALA A 48 2.74 16.41 10.19
CA ALA A 48 3.85 16.88 11.03
C ALA A 48 5.21 16.71 10.34
N VAL A 49 5.27 17.00 9.03
CA VAL A 49 6.50 16.88 8.24
C VAL A 49 7.00 18.21 7.69
N TYR A 50 6.13 19.23 7.60
CA TYR A 50 6.47 20.50 6.95
C TYR A 50 7.79 21.12 7.45
N TYR A 51 7.95 21.28 8.77
CA TYR A 51 9.16 21.86 9.38
C TYR A 51 10.37 20.90 9.43
N ASN A 52 10.17 19.65 9.01
CA ASN A 52 11.22 18.64 8.96
C ASN A 52 11.74 18.42 7.54
N ARG A 53 11.11 19.02 6.52
CA ARG A 53 11.66 19.12 5.17
C ARG A 53 12.95 19.93 5.32
N ASP A 54 14.10 19.37 5.01
CA ASP A 54 15.35 20.11 5.16
C ASP A 54 15.29 21.37 4.30
N ASP A 55 15.67 22.54 4.84
CA ASP A 55 15.68 23.80 4.08
C ASP A 55 16.90 23.89 3.15
N ASP A 56 17.93 23.07 3.40
CA ASP A 56 19.13 22.99 2.57
C ASP A 56 19.21 21.66 1.81
N TYR A 57 19.63 21.77 0.55
CA TYR A 57 20.02 20.61 -0.25
C TYR A 57 21.38 20.13 0.24
N ASP A 58 21.44 18.92 0.81
CA ASP A 58 22.71 18.33 1.19
C ASP A 58 23.40 17.82 -0.07
N ASN A 59 24.57 18.40 -0.36
CA ASN A 59 25.42 17.96 -1.46
C ASN A 59 26.04 16.58 -1.20
N ASP A 60 25.97 16.08 0.04
CA ASP A 60 26.41 14.74 0.38
C ASP A 60 25.38 13.74 -0.15
N MET A 61 25.74 13.13 -1.29
CA MET A 61 24.96 12.16 -2.05
C MET A 61 24.73 10.86 -1.26
N ASN A 62 23.95 10.94 -0.20
CA ASN A 62 23.69 9.84 0.70
C ASN A 62 22.88 8.75 -0.04
N ASN A 63 23.28 7.48 0.03
CA ASN A 63 22.67 6.39 -0.76
C ASN A 63 21.21 6.05 -0.35
N TYR A 64 20.67 6.66 0.70
CA TYR A 64 19.42 6.25 1.35
C TYR A 64 18.17 7.03 0.90
N ASN A 65 18.32 7.98 -0.03
CA ASN A 65 17.26 8.85 -0.56
C ASN A 65 16.80 8.46 -1.98
N LYS A 66 17.23 7.31 -2.50
CA LYS A 66 16.87 6.83 -3.83
C LYS A 66 15.45 6.25 -3.82
N VAL A 67 14.59 6.73 -4.70
CA VAL A 67 13.20 6.30 -4.82
C VAL A 67 12.91 5.87 -6.25
N GLY A 68 12.47 4.63 -6.42
CA GLY A 68 11.93 4.13 -7.67
C GLY A 68 10.45 4.48 -7.77
N ILE A 69 10.02 5.01 -8.91
CA ILE A 69 8.63 5.34 -9.21
C ILE A 69 8.26 4.56 -10.47
N ILE A 70 7.21 3.75 -10.37
CA ILE A 70 6.69 3.01 -11.51
C ILE A 70 5.26 3.42 -11.74
N GLU A 71 4.96 3.79 -12.99
CA GLU A 71 3.65 4.26 -13.42
C GLU A 71 3.24 3.64 -14.75
N VAL A 72 2.00 3.89 -15.19
CA VAL A 72 1.47 3.31 -16.42
C VAL A 72 1.91 4.07 -17.67
N GLU A 73 2.00 5.39 -17.58
CA GLU A 73 2.38 6.28 -18.68
C GLU A 73 3.57 7.15 -18.32
N ASN A 74 4.31 7.66 -19.32
CA ASN A 74 5.46 8.53 -19.12
C ASN A 74 5.01 10.01 -19.09
N PHE A 75 5.84 10.94 -18.60
CA PHE A 75 5.51 12.36 -18.65
C PHE A 75 6.72 13.23 -19.02
N ASP A 76 6.46 14.46 -19.48
CA ASP A 76 7.54 15.42 -19.72
C ASP A 76 8.11 15.97 -18.39
N ARG A 77 9.36 15.60 -18.13
CA ARG A 77 10.12 16.00 -16.93
C ARG A 77 10.37 17.50 -16.84
N ASN A 78 10.30 18.25 -17.95
CA ASN A 78 10.50 19.70 -17.95
C ASN A 78 9.44 20.46 -17.13
N TYR A 79 8.35 19.76 -16.77
CA TYR A 79 7.32 20.32 -15.91
C TYR A 79 7.60 20.16 -14.40
N LEU A 80 8.56 19.31 -14.00
CA LEU A 80 8.91 19.15 -12.58
C LEU A 80 9.48 20.44 -12.00
N LEU A 81 8.95 20.83 -10.84
CA LEU A 81 9.34 22.07 -10.16
C LEU A 81 10.52 21.83 -9.22
N SER A 82 11.71 22.22 -9.65
CA SER A 82 12.87 22.29 -8.77
C SER A 82 13.73 23.50 -9.10
N SER A 83 14.13 24.23 -8.06
CA SER A 83 15.09 25.32 -8.11
C SER A 83 16.53 24.85 -7.83
N ASP A 84 16.71 23.57 -7.47
CA ASP A 84 18.02 23.00 -7.20
C ASP A 84 18.72 22.52 -8.48
N GLN A 85 19.97 22.93 -8.61
CA GLN A 85 20.83 22.50 -9.70
C GLN A 85 21.28 21.04 -9.56
N ASN A 86 21.19 20.48 -8.36
CA ASN A 86 21.53 19.09 -8.04
C ASN A 86 20.31 18.16 -7.96
N PHE A 87 19.11 18.65 -8.29
CA PHE A 87 17.91 17.82 -8.38
C PHE A 87 18.17 16.61 -9.30
N HIS A 88 17.81 15.41 -8.84
CA HIS A 88 18.11 14.19 -9.58
C HIS A 88 16.82 13.48 -10.00
N PHE A 89 16.64 13.41 -11.32
CA PHE A 89 15.56 12.65 -11.96
C PHE A 89 16.11 11.87 -13.15
N ASP A 90 16.18 10.54 -13.00
CA ASP A 90 16.52 9.62 -14.08
C ASP A 90 15.24 8.96 -14.61
N ASN A 91 15.05 8.98 -15.93
CA ASN A 91 13.87 8.41 -16.58
C ASN A 91 14.29 7.23 -17.45
N HIS A 92 13.91 6.03 -17.03
CA HIS A 92 14.19 4.76 -17.69
C HIS A 92 13.05 4.29 -18.62
N SER A 93 12.00 5.09 -18.79
CA SER A 93 10.88 4.76 -19.65
C SER A 93 11.32 4.68 -21.12
N LYS A 94 10.91 3.60 -21.80
CA LYS A 94 11.18 3.42 -23.25
C LYS A 94 10.19 4.17 -24.13
N ASP A 95 9.06 4.58 -23.56
CA ASP A 95 8.02 5.30 -24.27
C ASP A 95 8.38 6.79 -24.41
N ALA A 96 8.00 7.39 -25.54
CA ALA A 96 8.08 8.83 -25.71
C ALA A 96 7.30 9.52 -24.57
N GLN A 97 7.77 10.70 -24.14
CA GLN A 97 7.07 11.49 -23.13
C GLN A 97 5.62 11.69 -23.55
N THR A 98 4.66 11.35 -22.68
CA THR A 98 3.24 11.65 -22.90
C THR A 98 2.83 12.87 -22.08
N SER A 99 1.60 13.33 -22.24
CA SER A 99 1.02 14.40 -21.42
C SER A 99 0.50 13.91 -20.07
N ASP A 100 0.91 12.72 -19.58
CA ASP A 100 0.35 12.15 -18.35
C ASP A 100 0.58 13.07 -17.13
N ASN A 101 -0.51 13.41 -16.45
CA ASN A 101 -0.49 14.26 -15.27
C ASN A 101 -0.33 13.45 -13.98
N HIS A 102 -0.67 12.15 -14.01
CA HIS A 102 -0.67 11.30 -12.82
C HIS A 102 0.75 11.03 -12.34
N GLY A 103 1.62 10.50 -13.21
CA GLY A 103 3.01 10.23 -12.87
C GLY A 103 3.79 11.49 -12.50
N TYR A 104 3.47 12.63 -13.14
CA TYR A 104 3.99 13.95 -12.75
C TYR A 104 3.63 14.31 -11.31
N ALA A 105 2.35 14.16 -10.92
CA ALA A 105 1.90 14.52 -9.58
C ALA A 105 2.49 13.61 -8.51
N VAL A 106 2.54 12.30 -8.77
CA VAL A 106 3.18 11.29 -7.89
C VAL A 106 4.64 11.64 -7.66
N THR A 107 5.38 11.90 -8.73
CA THR A 107 6.80 12.30 -8.67
C THR A 107 6.99 13.59 -7.87
N SER A 108 6.12 14.58 -8.12
CA SER A 108 6.18 15.88 -7.46
C SER A 108 5.95 15.80 -5.95
N ILE A 109 5.00 14.98 -5.50
CA ILE A 109 4.69 14.80 -4.08
C ILE A 109 5.86 14.15 -3.32
N ILE A 110 6.62 13.28 -3.98
CA ILE A 110 7.72 12.55 -3.34
C ILE A 110 8.92 13.48 -3.12
N GLY A 111 9.44 14.12 -4.17
CA GLY A 111 10.76 14.73 -4.05
C GLY A 111 11.17 15.84 -5.01
N THR A 112 10.23 16.62 -5.50
CA THR A 112 10.56 17.94 -6.10
C THR A 112 10.53 19.03 -5.01
N ASP A 113 10.62 20.33 -5.36
CA ASP A 113 10.44 21.41 -4.37
C ASP A 113 9.03 21.42 -3.75
N LEU A 114 8.06 20.81 -4.44
CA LEU A 114 6.73 20.54 -3.90
C LEU A 114 6.75 19.40 -2.88
N GLY A 115 7.69 18.47 -2.97
CA GLY A 115 7.61 17.16 -2.34
C GLY A 115 8.04 17.10 -0.88
N ILE A 116 7.75 15.97 -0.24
CA ILE A 116 8.12 15.73 1.15
C ILE A 116 9.63 15.62 1.34
N ASN A 117 10.32 14.91 0.45
CA ASN A 117 11.78 14.80 0.47
C ASN A 117 12.37 15.44 -0.79
N LYS A 118 12.57 16.76 -0.78
CA LYS A 118 13.18 17.49 -1.91
C LYS A 118 14.57 16.96 -2.30
N ASN A 119 15.27 16.32 -1.35
CA ASN A 119 16.58 15.74 -1.56
C ASN A 119 16.50 14.30 -2.12
N ALA A 120 15.33 13.79 -2.51
CA ALA A 120 15.20 12.44 -3.04
C ALA A 120 15.81 12.33 -4.45
N LYS A 121 16.53 11.23 -4.69
CA LYS A 121 16.98 10.86 -6.02
C LYS A 121 15.89 10.02 -6.68
N LEU A 122 15.22 10.57 -7.67
CA LEU A 122 14.05 9.97 -8.29
C LEU A 122 14.45 9.18 -9.53
N TYR A 123 14.03 7.92 -9.59
CA TYR A 123 14.21 7.03 -10.73
C TYR A 123 12.85 6.59 -11.21
N TYR A 124 12.50 6.93 -12.44
CA TYR A 124 11.17 6.76 -12.99
C TYR A 124 11.16 5.73 -14.12
N SER A 125 10.13 4.89 -14.19
CA SER A 125 9.90 4.01 -15.33
C SER A 125 8.42 3.78 -15.57
N THR A 126 8.05 3.55 -16.83
CA THR A 126 6.73 3.01 -17.17
C THR A 126 6.67 1.50 -16.97
N LEU A 127 5.48 1.00 -16.69
CA LEU A 127 5.20 -0.42 -16.52
C LEU A 127 5.39 -1.14 -17.87
N PRO A 128 6.24 -2.18 -17.95
CA PRO A 128 6.42 -2.90 -19.19
C PRO A 128 5.24 -3.83 -19.45
N THR A 129 5.00 -4.15 -20.72
CA THR A 129 3.98 -5.13 -21.13
C THR A 129 4.25 -6.54 -20.60
N LYS A 130 5.52 -6.89 -20.34
CA LYS A 130 5.98 -8.14 -19.69
C LYS A 130 7.21 -7.85 -18.83
N GLY A 131 7.45 -8.69 -17.80
CA GLY A 131 8.70 -8.63 -17.02
C GLY A 131 8.71 -7.56 -15.92
N PHE A 132 7.60 -7.39 -15.18
CA PHE A 132 7.53 -6.39 -14.10
C PHE A 132 8.59 -6.61 -13.01
N VAL A 133 8.83 -7.88 -12.63
CA VAL A 133 9.91 -8.21 -11.69
C VAL A 133 11.30 -7.88 -12.25
N ASP A 134 11.49 -8.00 -13.57
CA ASP A 134 12.78 -7.71 -14.20
C ASP A 134 13.06 -6.20 -14.22
N LEU A 135 12.03 -5.36 -14.38
CA LEU A 135 12.17 -3.91 -14.18
C LEU A 135 12.61 -3.57 -12.76
N ILE A 136 11.97 -4.18 -11.75
CA ILE A 136 12.36 -3.96 -10.34
C ILE A 136 13.81 -4.41 -10.09
N LYS A 137 14.19 -5.57 -10.63
CA LYS A 137 15.56 -6.08 -10.57
C LYS A 137 16.55 -5.13 -11.19
N GLU A 138 16.29 -4.66 -12.41
CA GLU A 138 17.18 -3.73 -13.11
C GLU A 138 17.37 -2.44 -12.31
N MET A 139 16.27 -1.84 -11.85
CA MET A 139 16.30 -0.61 -11.05
C MET A 139 17.02 -0.81 -9.71
N HIS A 140 16.79 -1.94 -9.03
CA HIS A 140 17.49 -2.28 -7.79
C HIS A 140 18.98 -2.55 -8.01
N GLU A 141 19.35 -3.42 -8.94
CA GLU A 141 20.74 -3.89 -9.11
C GLU A 141 21.63 -2.81 -9.70
N LYS A 142 21.11 -1.98 -10.62
CA LYS A 142 21.89 -0.93 -11.28
C LYS A 142 22.03 0.33 -10.43
N HIS A 143 21.00 0.66 -9.65
CA HIS A 143 20.92 1.94 -8.94
C HIS A 143 20.85 1.80 -7.41
N ASP A 144 20.82 0.59 -6.86
CA ASP A 144 20.66 0.29 -5.41
C ASP A 144 19.39 0.94 -4.83
N ILE A 145 18.28 0.81 -5.55
CA ILE A 145 16.98 1.34 -5.12
C ILE A 145 16.30 0.33 -4.20
N LYS A 146 15.96 0.77 -2.99
CA LYS A 146 15.28 -0.07 -1.98
C LYS A 146 13.93 0.45 -1.53
N LEU A 147 13.45 1.56 -2.08
CA LEU A 147 12.13 2.12 -1.83
C LEU A 147 11.45 2.41 -3.16
N PHE A 148 10.33 1.76 -3.41
CA PHE A 148 9.53 1.94 -4.61
C PHE A 148 8.13 2.48 -4.27
N ASN A 149 7.60 3.34 -5.14
CA ASN A 149 6.21 3.78 -5.12
C ASN A 149 5.47 3.20 -6.34
N PHE A 150 4.34 2.54 -6.08
CA PHE A 150 3.36 2.13 -7.08
C PHE A 150 2.03 2.82 -6.78
N SER A 151 1.78 3.94 -7.46
CA SER A 151 0.52 4.66 -7.31
C SER A 151 -0.54 4.24 -8.34
N PHE A 152 -0.32 3.10 -9.00
CA PHE A 152 -1.26 2.46 -9.91
C PHE A 152 -1.72 1.10 -9.38
N SER A 153 -2.76 0.55 -10.00
CA SER A 153 -3.15 -0.84 -9.84
C SER A 153 -3.24 -1.49 -11.21
N ARG A 154 -2.44 -2.55 -11.45
CA ARG A 154 -2.66 -3.40 -12.62
C ARG A 154 -3.98 -4.11 -12.41
N LYS A 155 -4.97 -3.77 -13.22
CA LYS A 155 -6.23 -4.50 -13.17
C LYS A 155 -6.05 -5.78 -13.96
N LEU A 156 -6.19 -6.90 -13.26
CA LEU A 156 -5.84 -8.23 -13.76
C LEU A 156 -6.74 -8.70 -14.93
N LEU A 157 -7.91 -8.08 -15.10
CA LEU A 157 -8.84 -8.31 -16.21
C LEU A 157 -9.39 -7.00 -16.81
N TRP A 158 -8.68 -5.87 -16.64
CA TRP A 158 -9.26 -4.56 -16.96
C TRP A 158 -8.24 -3.49 -17.41
N ARG A 159 -8.69 -2.62 -18.33
CA ARG A 159 -8.25 -1.23 -18.52
C ARG A 159 -9.48 -0.36 -18.24
N GLU A 160 -9.33 0.83 -17.66
CA GLU A 160 -10.46 1.61 -17.13
C GLU A 160 -11.56 1.97 -18.12
N GLU A 161 -12.80 2.04 -17.64
CA GLU A 161 -13.90 2.85 -18.22
C GLU A 161 -13.46 4.32 -18.46
N GLY A 162 -12.47 4.81 -17.70
CA GLY A 162 -11.82 6.11 -17.85
C GLY A 162 -10.78 6.19 -18.96
N GLU A 163 -9.92 5.18 -19.15
CA GLU A 163 -8.98 5.10 -20.28
C GLU A 163 -9.68 4.67 -21.58
N GLU A 164 -10.70 3.82 -21.50
CA GLU A 164 -11.56 3.42 -22.61
C GLU A 164 -12.63 4.47 -22.92
N SER A 165 -12.74 5.57 -22.16
CA SER A 165 -13.56 6.71 -22.60
C SER A 165 -13.07 7.32 -23.92
N LEU A 166 -11.96 6.81 -24.47
CA LEU A 166 -11.35 7.22 -25.71
C LEU A 166 -10.92 5.97 -26.52
N LEU A 167 -11.78 5.50 -27.40
CA LEU A 167 -11.31 4.65 -28.51
C LEU A 167 -10.52 5.56 -29.45
N LYS A 168 -9.23 5.26 -29.67
CA LYS A 168 -8.39 5.98 -30.66
C LYS A 168 -8.89 5.64 -32.06
N TYR A 169 -9.64 6.55 -32.66
CA TYR A 169 -9.98 6.56 -34.08
C TYR A 169 -9.27 7.76 -34.70
N ASP A 170 -8.28 7.54 -35.58
CA ASP A 170 -7.58 8.59 -36.34
C ASP A 170 -7.37 9.92 -35.58
N ASN A 171 -6.48 9.92 -34.59
CA ASN A 171 -6.11 11.08 -33.76
C ASN A 171 -7.25 11.76 -32.98
N ASN A 172 -8.47 11.24 -33.02
CA ASN A 172 -9.62 11.76 -32.28
C ASN A 172 -10.12 10.80 -31.21
N ASN A 173 -10.55 11.42 -30.12
CA ASN A 173 -10.92 10.82 -28.86
C ASN A 173 -12.47 10.71 -28.80
N ILE A 174 -13.05 9.54 -29.11
CA ILE A 174 -14.51 9.33 -29.09
C ILE A 174 -14.93 8.58 -27.82
N SER A 175 -15.97 9.10 -27.14
CA SER A 175 -16.59 8.45 -25.99
C SER A 175 -17.30 7.16 -26.38
N MET A 176 -17.01 6.05 -25.68
CA MET A 176 -17.78 4.80 -25.80
C MET A 176 -19.27 5.04 -25.63
N SER A 177 -20.09 4.23 -26.31
CA SER A 177 -21.53 4.27 -26.09
C SER A 177 -21.92 3.76 -24.69
N TYR A 178 -23.08 4.20 -24.19
CA TYR A 178 -23.65 3.64 -22.96
C TYR A 178 -23.94 2.14 -23.09
N GLU A 179 -24.23 1.67 -24.30
CA GLU A 179 -24.48 0.26 -24.61
C GLU A 179 -23.21 -0.58 -24.48
N LEU A 180 -22.10 -0.17 -25.10
CA LEU A 180 -20.82 -0.89 -24.97
C LEU A 180 -20.35 -0.93 -23.51
N ARG A 181 -20.45 0.19 -22.78
CA ARG A 181 -20.15 0.23 -21.34
C ARG A 181 -20.98 -0.77 -20.55
N SER A 182 -22.27 -0.87 -20.85
CA SER A 182 -23.16 -1.82 -20.17
C SER A 182 -22.79 -3.27 -20.46
N PHE A 183 -22.41 -3.61 -21.70
CA PHE A 183 -21.90 -4.94 -22.05
C PHE A 183 -20.57 -5.28 -21.36
N LEU A 184 -19.64 -4.34 -21.29
CA LEU A 184 -18.37 -4.53 -20.58
C LEU A 184 -18.59 -4.72 -19.08
N ALA A 185 -19.49 -3.96 -18.47
CA ALA A 185 -19.88 -4.13 -17.08
C ALA A 185 -20.51 -5.51 -16.82
N LEU A 186 -21.43 -5.96 -17.68
CA LEU A 186 -22.01 -7.30 -17.57
C LEU A 186 -20.94 -8.40 -17.67
N ALA A 187 -20.04 -8.29 -18.64
CA ALA A 187 -18.93 -9.22 -18.80
C ALA A 187 -18.06 -9.27 -17.52
N GLN A 188 -17.74 -8.11 -16.93
CA GLN A 188 -16.97 -8.02 -15.69
C GLN A 188 -17.66 -8.74 -14.52
N TYR A 189 -18.96 -8.53 -14.34
CA TYR A 189 -19.71 -9.19 -13.26
C TYR A 189 -19.78 -10.71 -13.45
N LEU A 190 -19.88 -11.19 -14.70
CA LEU A 190 -19.77 -12.61 -15.00
C LEU A 190 -18.39 -13.17 -14.65
N LEU A 191 -17.31 -12.45 -14.95
CA LEU A 191 -15.96 -12.87 -14.58
C LEU A 191 -15.78 -12.97 -13.06
N TYR A 192 -16.45 -12.09 -12.30
CA TYR A 192 -16.46 -12.17 -10.83
C TYR A 192 -17.14 -13.44 -10.35
N GLU A 193 -18.30 -13.77 -10.90
CA GLU A 193 -18.98 -15.02 -10.58
C GLU A 193 -18.14 -16.25 -10.97
N LEU A 194 -17.60 -16.26 -12.20
CA LEU A 194 -16.76 -17.35 -12.72
C LEU A 194 -15.55 -17.63 -11.83
N TYR A 195 -14.94 -16.62 -11.22
CA TYR A 195 -13.84 -16.84 -10.28
C TYR A 195 -14.23 -17.75 -9.10
N PHE A 196 -15.47 -17.68 -8.62
CA PHE A 196 -15.92 -18.51 -7.49
C PHE A 196 -16.41 -19.89 -7.93
N ILE A 197 -17.05 -19.99 -9.10
CA ILE A 197 -17.71 -21.22 -9.54
C ILE A 197 -16.86 -22.08 -10.49
N ASP A 198 -15.83 -21.51 -11.14
CA ASP A 198 -14.95 -22.22 -12.07
C ASP A 198 -13.50 -22.28 -11.54
N THR A 199 -13.09 -23.48 -11.11
CA THR A 199 -11.74 -23.73 -10.58
C THR A 199 -10.64 -23.49 -11.61
N SER A 200 -10.88 -23.79 -12.89
CA SER A 200 -9.88 -23.61 -13.95
C SER A 200 -9.65 -22.13 -14.23
N PHE A 201 -10.73 -21.35 -14.30
CA PHE A 201 -10.67 -19.90 -14.45
C PHE A 201 -9.99 -19.26 -13.22
N ARG A 202 -10.39 -19.64 -12.01
CA ARG A 202 -9.75 -19.20 -10.76
C ARG A 202 -8.24 -19.45 -10.76
N ASN A 203 -7.81 -20.65 -11.17
CA ASN A 203 -6.39 -21.00 -11.21
C ASN A 203 -5.61 -20.17 -12.24
N LEU A 204 -6.22 -19.88 -13.40
CA LEU A 204 -5.62 -18.97 -14.40
C LEU A 204 -5.39 -17.57 -13.81
N ILE A 205 -6.41 -17.01 -13.18
CA ILE A 205 -6.32 -15.69 -12.55
C ILE A 205 -5.27 -15.64 -11.43
N ASN A 206 -5.25 -16.64 -10.56
CA ASN A 206 -4.29 -16.71 -9.47
C ASN A 206 -2.85 -16.81 -9.98
N LYS A 207 -2.64 -17.52 -11.10
CA LYS A 207 -1.34 -17.58 -11.76
C LYS A 207 -0.91 -16.22 -12.31
N ASP A 208 -1.81 -15.45 -12.91
CA ASP A 208 -1.51 -14.11 -13.42
C ASP A 208 -1.18 -13.12 -12.30
N ILE A 209 -1.88 -13.22 -11.17
CA ILE A 209 -1.59 -12.46 -9.94
C ILE A 209 -0.20 -12.81 -9.43
N ASP A 210 0.12 -14.09 -9.30
CA ASP A 210 1.40 -14.56 -8.78
C ASP A 210 2.56 -14.17 -9.71
N GLU A 211 2.38 -14.28 -11.02
CA GLU A 211 3.40 -13.90 -11.99
C GLU A 211 3.75 -12.40 -11.91
N PHE A 212 2.77 -11.55 -11.65
CA PHE A 212 2.99 -10.11 -11.59
C PHE A 212 3.38 -9.62 -10.20
N TYR A 213 2.54 -9.88 -9.20
CA TYR A 213 2.73 -9.38 -7.84
C TYR A 213 3.51 -10.37 -6.96
N GLY A 214 3.30 -11.67 -7.13
CA GLY A 214 3.95 -12.71 -6.31
C GLY A 214 5.47 -12.75 -6.52
N LYS A 215 5.92 -12.74 -7.78
CA LYS A 215 7.36 -12.66 -8.13
C LYS A 215 8.02 -11.40 -7.61
N VAL A 216 7.35 -10.24 -7.72
CA VAL A 216 7.85 -8.97 -7.16
C VAL A 216 7.89 -9.02 -5.64
N ASN A 217 6.85 -9.54 -4.99
CA ASN A 217 6.81 -9.70 -3.55
C ASN A 217 7.99 -10.53 -3.03
N LYS A 218 8.25 -11.67 -3.68
CA LYS A 218 9.37 -12.56 -3.32
C LYS A 218 10.71 -11.85 -3.49
N TYR A 219 10.97 -11.28 -4.67
CA TYR A 219 12.23 -10.56 -4.92
C TYR A 219 12.42 -9.39 -3.93
N ALA A 220 11.36 -8.63 -3.67
CA ALA A 220 11.42 -7.50 -2.76
C ALA A 220 11.72 -7.94 -1.32
N ALA A 221 11.12 -9.04 -0.86
CA ALA A 221 11.37 -9.58 0.47
C ALA A 221 12.82 -10.09 0.60
N GLU A 222 13.34 -10.81 -0.39
CA GLU A 222 14.72 -11.33 -0.41
C GLU A 222 15.79 -10.21 -0.42
N ASN A 223 15.46 -9.02 -0.89
CA ASN A 223 16.41 -7.91 -1.09
C ASN A 223 16.15 -6.69 -0.19
N ASP A 224 15.26 -6.81 0.80
CA ASP A 224 14.85 -5.72 1.71
C ASP A 224 14.37 -4.44 0.97
N ILE A 225 13.57 -4.68 -0.08
CA ILE A 225 12.95 -3.63 -0.89
C ILE A 225 11.55 -3.35 -0.33
N LYS A 226 11.28 -2.08 -0.04
CA LYS A 226 9.97 -1.61 0.41
C LYS A 226 9.18 -1.14 -0.79
N ILE A 227 7.99 -1.70 -0.97
CA ILE A 227 7.05 -1.27 -2.01
C ILE A 227 5.88 -0.58 -1.33
N VAL A 228 5.75 0.73 -1.53
CA VAL A 228 4.59 1.51 -1.09
C VAL A 228 3.59 1.55 -2.23
N LYS A 229 2.40 0.98 -2.02
CA LYS A 229 1.38 0.79 -3.06
C LYS A 229 0.08 1.49 -2.66
N SER A 230 -0.60 2.10 -3.63
CA SER A 230 -1.97 2.57 -3.42
C SER A 230 -2.93 1.40 -3.16
N ALA A 231 -3.83 1.54 -2.18
CA ALA A 231 -4.79 0.48 -1.84
C ALA A 231 -5.80 0.22 -2.96
N GLY A 232 -6.03 1.21 -3.83
CA GLY A 232 -7.03 1.16 -4.90
C GLY A 232 -8.25 2.03 -4.59
N ASN A 233 -8.95 2.41 -5.65
CA ASN A 233 -10.14 3.26 -5.60
C ASN A 233 -11.42 2.46 -5.94
N LEU A 234 -11.37 1.12 -5.81
CA LEU A 234 -12.49 0.22 -6.07
C LEU A 234 -13.19 -0.06 -4.73
N SER A 235 -14.15 0.79 -4.37
CA SER A 235 -14.99 0.55 -3.20
C SER A 235 -16.20 -0.30 -3.56
N TYR A 236 -16.57 -1.20 -2.65
CA TYR A 236 -17.79 -2.01 -2.73
C TYR A 236 -19.04 -1.18 -3.10
N TYR A 237 -19.14 0.06 -2.62
CA TYR A 237 -20.34 0.88 -2.77
C TYR A 237 -20.46 1.54 -4.15
N ASP A 238 -19.35 1.99 -4.75
CA ASP A 238 -19.38 2.54 -6.12
C ASP A 238 -19.89 1.51 -7.13
N HIS A 239 -19.67 0.23 -6.84
CA HIS A 239 -20.11 -0.86 -7.69
C HIS A 239 -21.59 -1.22 -7.51
N ILE A 240 -22.22 -1.05 -6.36
CA ILE A 240 -23.65 -1.41 -6.19
C ILE A 240 -24.53 -0.61 -7.15
N ASP A 241 -24.34 0.71 -7.21
CA ASP A 241 -25.14 1.56 -8.08
C ASP A 241 -24.84 1.29 -9.55
N LYS A 242 -23.58 0.97 -9.89
CA LYS A 242 -23.20 0.50 -11.24
C LYS A 242 -23.85 -0.84 -11.58
N ILE A 243 -23.89 -1.81 -10.67
CA ILE A 243 -24.57 -3.11 -10.86
C ILE A 243 -26.06 -2.87 -11.11
N LYS A 244 -26.74 -2.07 -10.27
CA LYS A 244 -28.17 -1.78 -10.44
C LYS A 244 -28.48 -1.10 -11.78
N ARG A 245 -27.68 -0.10 -12.18
CA ARG A 245 -27.83 0.56 -13.50
C ARG A 245 -27.64 -0.42 -14.65
N THR A 246 -26.60 -1.26 -14.57
CA THR A 246 -26.34 -2.31 -15.57
C THR A 246 -27.52 -3.29 -15.63
N LYS A 247 -28.05 -3.72 -14.48
CA LYS A 247 -29.18 -4.63 -14.37
C LYS A 247 -30.41 -4.08 -15.06
N ASN A 248 -30.79 -2.85 -14.72
CA ASN A 248 -31.96 -2.22 -15.30
C ASN A 248 -31.84 -2.06 -16.82
N PHE A 249 -30.65 -1.68 -17.32
CA PHE A 249 -30.40 -1.63 -18.76
C PHE A 249 -30.70 -2.97 -19.45
N PHE A 250 -30.18 -4.09 -18.93
CA PHE A 250 -30.43 -5.39 -19.54
C PHE A 250 -31.87 -5.88 -19.34
N LEU A 251 -32.48 -5.60 -18.19
CA LEU A 251 -33.88 -5.93 -17.92
C LEU A 251 -34.83 -5.23 -18.89
N GLU A 252 -34.67 -3.93 -19.09
CA GLU A 252 -35.52 -3.14 -19.98
C GLU A 252 -35.37 -3.55 -21.45
N LYS A 253 -34.16 -3.92 -21.86
CA LYS A 253 -33.86 -4.15 -23.27
C LYS A 253 -34.08 -5.60 -23.73
N TYR A 254 -33.85 -6.58 -22.85
CA TYR A 254 -33.81 -8.00 -23.21
C TYR A 254 -34.81 -8.87 -22.46
N PHE A 255 -35.73 -8.28 -21.68
CA PHE A 255 -36.80 -9.04 -21.04
C PHE A 255 -38.17 -8.51 -21.45
N THR A 256 -38.98 -9.38 -22.07
CA THR A 256 -40.38 -9.09 -22.40
C THR A 256 -41.27 -10.09 -21.67
N ASN A 257 -42.24 -9.63 -20.87
CA ASN A 257 -43.10 -10.50 -20.06
C ASN A 257 -42.31 -11.52 -19.22
N SER A 258 -41.17 -11.12 -18.67
CA SER A 258 -40.22 -11.96 -17.92
C SER A 258 -39.42 -13.00 -18.72
N ASN A 259 -39.65 -13.12 -20.04
CA ASN A 259 -38.88 -13.99 -20.93
C ASN A 259 -37.60 -13.27 -21.41
N PHE A 260 -36.47 -13.96 -21.32
CA PHE A 260 -35.16 -13.45 -21.70
C PHE A 260 -34.91 -13.66 -23.20
N ASP A 261 -34.64 -12.59 -23.94
CA ASP A 261 -34.34 -12.59 -25.37
C ASP A 261 -32.83 -12.68 -25.62
N PHE A 262 -32.32 -13.91 -25.61
CA PHE A 262 -30.91 -14.21 -25.77
C PHE A 262 -30.37 -13.89 -27.17
N ASP A 263 -31.14 -14.17 -28.22
CA ASP A 263 -30.71 -13.97 -29.60
C ASP A 263 -30.55 -12.48 -29.91
N ARG A 264 -31.46 -11.64 -29.40
CA ARG A 264 -31.33 -10.19 -29.49
C ARG A 264 -30.11 -9.68 -28.72
N LEU A 265 -29.89 -10.14 -27.49
CA LEU A 265 -28.70 -9.73 -26.70
C LEU A 265 -27.40 -10.05 -27.44
N LYS A 266 -27.30 -11.27 -27.99
CA LYS A 266 -26.12 -11.70 -28.72
C LYS A 266 -25.91 -10.88 -29.98
N THR A 267 -26.97 -10.57 -30.73
CA THR A 267 -26.91 -9.76 -31.95
C THR A 267 -26.47 -8.34 -31.63
N ASP A 268 -27.15 -7.68 -30.69
CA ASP A 268 -26.81 -6.32 -30.25
C ASP A 268 -25.37 -6.21 -29.76
N PHE A 269 -24.89 -7.21 -29.01
CA PHE A 269 -23.51 -7.24 -28.54
C PHE A 269 -22.51 -7.29 -29.71
N LEU A 270 -22.72 -8.19 -30.68
CA LEU A 270 -21.84 -8.34 -31.85
C LEU A 270 -21.86 -7.09 -32.74
N GLU A 271 -23.03 -6.49 -32.94
CA GLU A 271 -23.17 -5.24 -33.69
C GLU A 271 -22.46 -4.09 -32.98
N THR A 272 -22.64 -3.97 -31.65
CA THR A 272 -22.02 -2.90 -30.85
C THR A 272 -20.50 -2.96 -30.91
N ILE A 273 -19.89 -4.12 -30.66
CA ILE A 273 -18.43 -4.24 -30.69
C ILE A 273 -17.86 -4.04 -32.10
N THR A 274 -18.62 -4.39 -33.15
CA THR A 274 -18.20 -4.19 -34.53
C THR A 274 -18.28 -2.70 -34.90
N ARG A 275 -19.41 -2.06 -34.60
CA ARG A 275 -19.66 -0.63 -34.82
C ARG A 275 -18.61 0.24 -34.12
N GLU A 276 -18.23 -0.13 -32.91
CA GLU A 276 -17.27 0.64 -32.10
C GLU A 276 -15.82 0.12 -32.22
N ASN A 277 -15.56 -0.87 -33.09
CA ASN A 277 -14.24 -1.51 -33.25
C ASN A 277 -13.62 -1.93 -31.89
N ALA A 278 -14.47 -2.40 -30.98
CA ALA A 278 -14.07 -2.72 -29.62
C ALA A 278 -13.41 -4.11 -29.57
N ASN A 279 -12.17 -4.16 -29.11
CA ASN A 279 -11.41 -5.40 -28.96
C ASN A 279 -10.74 -5.43 -27.59
N SER A 280 -11.20 -6.32 -26.72
CA SER A 280 -10.63 -6.53 -25.39
C SER A 280 -10.68 -8.00 -24.98
N GLN A 281 -9.89 -8.35 -23.96
CA GLN A 281 -9.96 -9.69 -23.37
C GLN A 281 -11.35 -9.97 -22.78
N ASN A 282 -12.03 -8.96 -22.21
CA ASN A 282 -13.38 -9.11 -21.67
C ASN A 282 -14.39 -9.41 -22.76
N ILE A 283 -14.30 -8.73 -23.92
CA ILE A 283 -15.11 -9.06 -25.11
C ILE A 283 -14.85 -10.50 -25.54
N THR A 284 -13.58 -10.94 -25.52
CA THR A 284 -13.22 -12.32 -25.88
C THR A 284 -13.82 -13.33 -24.90
N TYR A 285 -13.71 -13.09 -23.59
CA TYR A 285 -14.31 -13.95 -22.57
C TYR A 285 -15.84 -13.95 -22.66
N PHE A 286 -16.46 -12.79 -22.87
CA PHE A 286 -17.90 -12.69 -22.98
C PHE A 286 -18.42 -13.40 -24.24
N LYS A 287 -17.73 -13.30 -25.39
CA LYS A 287 -18.02 -14.11 -26.59
C LYS A 287 -18.00 -15.60 -26.29
N LYS A 288 -16.96 -16.08 -25.58
CA LYS A 288 -16.85 -17.48 -25.17
C LYS A 288 -17.98 -17.89 -24.24
N TYR A 289 -18.30 -17.05 -23.26
CA TYR A 289 -19.39 -17.29 -22.30
C TYR A 289 -20.75 -17.38 -23.01
N LEU A 290 -21.08 -16.41 -23.87
CA LEU A 290 -22.30 -16.43 -24.68
C LEU A 290 -22.39 -17.70 -25.54
N THR A 291 -21.26 -18.19 -26.05
CA THR A 291 -21.22 -19.46 -26.79
C THR A 291 -21.51 -20.65 -25.87
N SER A 292 -20.94 -20.68 -24.66
CA SER A 292 -21.14 -21.79 -23.72
C SER A 292 -22.55 -21.89 -23.13
N VAL A 293 -23.29 -20.78 -23.06
CA VAL A 293 -24.66 -20.76 -22.52
C VAL A 293 -25.73 -20.81 -23.62
N LYS A 294 -25.35 -20.99 -24.89
CA LYS A 294 -26.29 -21.00 -26.03
C LYS A 294 -27.42 -22.01 -25.85
N ASP A 295 -27.12 -23.19 -25.30
CA ASP A 295 -28.10 -24.27 -25.08
C ASP A 295 -28.74 -24.20 -23.68
N SER A 296 -28.42 -23.17 -22.87
CA SER A 296 -29.04 -22.88 -21.57
C SER A 296 -29.12 -21.37 -21.28
N PRO A 297 -29.77 -20.58 -22.18
CA PRO A 297 -29.79 -19.12 -22.11
C PRO A 297 -30.45 -18.58 -20.83
N GLU A 298 -31.33 -19.36 -20.21
CA GLU A 298 -31.99 -19.02 -18.95
C GLU A 298 -30.99 -18.80 -17.80
N LYS A 299 -29.81 -19.41 -17.84
CA LYS A 299 -28.75 -19.17 -16.83
C LYS A 299 -28.26 -17.73 -16.85
N LEU A 300 -28.00 -17.18 -18.05
CA LEU A 300 -27.61 -15.77 -18.20
C LEU A 300 -28.77 -14.84 -17.84
N GLY A 301 -30.00 -15.18 -18.23
CA GLY A 301 -31.18 -14.40 -17.85
C GLY A 301 -31.37 -14.33 -16.33
N ASN A 302 -31.21 -15.45 -15.63
CA ASN A 302 -31.30 -15.52 -14.17
C ASN A 302 -30.14 -14.79 -13.48
N PHE A 303 -28.92 -14.87 -14.03
CA PHE A 303 -27.79 -14.09 -13.56
C PHE A 303 -28.10 -12.58 -13.60
N ILE A 304 -28.52 -12.06 -14.75
CA ILE A 304 -28.85 -10.64 -14.94
C ILE A 304 -29.94 -10.18 -13.96
N LYS A 305 -31.00 -10.99 -13.77
CA LYS A 305 -32.09 -10.68 -12.82
C LYS A 305 -31.61 -10.54 -11.38
N ASN A 306 -30.58 -11.29 -10.99
CA ASN A 306 -30.16 -11.43 -9.58
C ASN A 306 -28.79 -10.80 -9.28
N MET A 307 -28.14 -10.13 -10.23
CA MET A 307 -26.74 -9.72 -10.04
C MET A 307 -26.50 -8.67 -8.95
N ASP A 308 -27.49 -7.86 -8.59
CA ASP A 308 -27.43 -6.94 -7.45
C ASP A 308 -27.55 -7.64 -6.08
N GLN A 309 -27.92 -8.93 -6.08
CA GLN A 309 -28.03 -9.79 -4.91
C GLN A 309 -27.01 -10.95 -4.93
N ASN A 310 -26.21 -11.08 -5.99
CA ASN A 310 -25.28 -12.19 -6.16
C ASN A 310 -24.02 -11.97 -5.30
N GLU A 311 -23.88 -12.79 -4.25
CA GLU A 311 -22.76 -12.72 -3.31
C GLU A 311 -21.39 -12.88 -3.99
N ASN A 312 -21.28 -13.67 -5.06
CA ASN A 312 -20.02 -13.87 -5.78
C ASN A 312 -19.56 -12.60 -6.51
N ILE A 313 -20.49 -11.78 -7.01
CA ILE A 313 -20.14 -10.48 -7.62
C ILE A 313 -19.62 -9.53 -6.56
N LEU A 314 -20.35 -9.46 -5.44
CA LEU A 314 -20.03 -8.61 -4.29
C LEU A 314 -18.69 -9.00 -3.66
N GLU A 315 -18.43 -10.30 -3.52
CA GLU A 315 -17.17 -10.83 -3.04
C GLU A 315 -16.05 -10.67 -4.07
N GLY A 316 -16.35 -10.86 -5.36
CA GLY A 316 -15.43 -10.67 -6.46
C GLY A 316 -14.84 -9.26 -6.46
N ILE A 317 -15.67 -8.22 -6.36
CA ILE A 317 -15.21 -6.82 -6.28
C ILE A 317 -14.14 -6.64 -5.19
N ASN A 318 -14.43 -7.17 -3.99
CA ASN A 318 -13.50 -7.08 -2.86
C ASN A 318 -12.22 -7.88 -3.12
N LEU A 319 -12.35 -9.12 -3.60
CA LEU A 319 -11.23 -9.98 -3.96
C LEU A 319 -10.29 -9.30 -4.95
N TRP A 320 -10.80 -8.68 -6.01
CA TRP A 320 -9.92 -8.03 -7.00
C TRP A 320 -9.17 -6.84 -6.44
N SER A 321 -9.81 -6.10 -5.52
CA SER A 321 -9.16 -5.00 -4.82
C SER A 321 -8.03 -5.49 -3.91
N THR A 322 -8.10 -6.74 -3.42
CA THR A 322 -7.20 -7.28 -2.39
C THR A 322 -6.28 -8.40 -2.86
N ALA A 323 -6.52 -8.96 -4.04
CA ALA A 323 -5.73 -10.00 -4.68
C ALA A 323 -4.26 -9.58 -4.88
N THR A 324 -4.03 -8.27 -4.98
CA THR A 324 -2.72 -7.64 -5.14
C THR A 324 -2.01 -7.34 -3.82
N ASN A 325 -2.64 -7.66 -2.67
CA ASN A 325 -2.07 -7.45 -1.35
C ASN A 325 -1.00 -8.51 -1.06
N MET A 326 0.24 -8.03 -1.03
CA MET A 326 1.44 -8.82 -0.82
C MET A 326 2.09 -8.49 0.53
N SER A 327 2.77 -9.47 1.13
CA SER A 327 3.33 -9.33 2.48
C SER A 327 4.44 -8.30 2.53
N SER A 328 5.26 -8.14 1.50
CA SER A 328 6.32 -7.11 1.43
C SER A 328 5.81 -5.73 1.01
N PHE A 329 4.51 -5.58 0.69
CA PHE A 329 3.93 -4.31 0.27
C PHE A 329 3.36 -3.54 1.46
N ILE A 330 3.48 -2.22 1.40
CA ILE A 330 2.85 -1.25 2.28
C ILE A 330 1.67 -0.64 1.52
N ASN A 331 0.48 -1.19 1.72
CA ASN A 331 -0.74 -0.67 1.07
C ASN A 331 -1.26 0.56 1.80
N VAL A 332 -1.49 1.65 1.06
CA VAL A 332 -1.85 2.96 1.59
C VAL A 332 -3.28 3.32 1.17
N GLY A 333 -4.16 3.46 2.16
CA GLY A 333 -5.52 3.95 1.98
C GLY A 333 -5.58 5.48 1.93
N ALA A 334 -6.75 6.03 1.61
CA ALA A 334 -6.98 7.46 1.57
C ALA A 334 -7.93 7.92 2.66
N VAL A 335 -7.63 9.09 3.20
CA VAL A 335 -8.54 9.86 4.06
C VAL A 335 -8.70 11.28 3.54
N ASP A 336 -9.75 11.95 3.99
CA ASP A 336 -9.89 13.39 3.85
C ASP A 336 -9.07 14.18 4.88
N PHE A 337 -9.08 15.51 4.79
CA PHE A 337 -8.35 16.38 5.72
C PHE A 337 -8.71 16.21 7.20
N ASN A 338 -9.91 15.72 7.52
CA ASN A 338 -10.37 15.44 8.88
C ASN A 338 -10.02 14.03 9.36
N ASN A 339 -9.22 13.29 8.57
CA ASN A 339 -8.87 11.89 8.76
C ASN A 339 -10.07 10.93 8.62
N TYR A 340 -11.14 11.33 7.92
CA TYR A 340 -12.28 10.44 7.65
C TYR A 340 -11.94 9.54 6.45
N PRO A 341 -12.33 8.26 6.45
CA PRO A 341 -12.12 7.37 5.31
C PRO A 341 -12.75 7.96 4.05
N THR A 342 -12.03 7.94 2.92
CA THR A 342 -12.67 8.26 1.64
C THR A 342 -13.62 7.14 1.22
N TYR A 343 -14.64 7.50 0.45
CA TYR A 343 -15.61 6.53 -0.04
C TYR A 343 -14.96 5.48 -0.95
N PHE A 344 -14.01 5.90 -1.79
CA PHE A 344 -13.37 5.09 -2.82
C PHE A 344 -12.28 4.13 -2.32
N THR A 345 -11.73 4.30 -1.11
CA THR A 345 -10.61 3.46 -0.63
C THR A 345 -11.02 1.98 -0.61
N SER A 346 -10.28 1.17 -1.37
CA SER A 346 -10.37 -0.30 -1.35
C SER A 346 -9.80 -0.88 -0.05
N PHE A 347 -10.36 -1.99 0.40
CA PHE A 347 -9.93 -2.66 1.63
C PHE A 347 -10.27 -4.16 1.64
N ASP A 348 -9.48 -4.94 2.38
CA ASP A 348 -9.73 -6.37 2.58
C ASP A 348 -10.84 -6.64 3.58
N THR A 349 -11.82 -7.45 3.16
CA THR A 349 -13.01 -7.85 3.93
C THR A 349 -12.95 -9.25 4.49
N LYS A 350 -12.09 -10.14 3.98
CA LYS A 350 -12.22 -11.57 4.29
C LYS A 350 -11.00 -12.17 4.94
N ASN A 351 -9.77 -11.90 4.49
CA ASN A 351 -8.65 -12.78 4.88
C ASN A 351 -7.25 -12.16 4.91
N LYS A 352 -7.07 -10.84 4.75
CA LYS A 352 -5.74 -10.21 4.96
C LYS A 352 -5.86 -8.89 5.69
N ASP A 353 -5.57 -8.90 6.99
CA ASP A 353 -5.65 -7.74 7.88
C ASP A 353 -4.63 -6.61 7.56
N ASN A 354 -3.88 -6.74 6.45
CA ASN A 354 -2.74 -5.90 6.06
C ASN A 354 -3.06 -4.77 5.07
N SER A 355 -4.32 -4.60 4.61
CA SER A 355 -4.60 -3.66 3.50
C SER A 355 -5.88 -2.83 3.67
N PRO A 356 -5.77 -1.50 3.82
CA PRO A 356 -4.52 -0.74 3.93
C PRO A 356 -3.84 -0.97 5.30
N LEU A 357 -2.52 -0.82 5.35
CA LEU A 357 -1.75 -0.81 6.60
C LEU A 357 -1.93 0.54 7.31
N VAL A 358 -1.80 1.62 6.55
CA VAL A 358 -1.97 3.01 7.00
C VAL A 358 -2.68 3.81 5.91
N SER A 359 -3.10 5.02 6.22
CA SER A 359 -3.66 5.95 5.22
C SER A 359 -2.93 7.28 5.20
N ALA A 360 -3.10 8.02 4.12
CA ALA A 360 -2.68 9.41 4.00
C ALA A 360 -3.76 10.24 3.30
N TYR A 361 -3.56 11.56 3.22
CA TYR A 361 -4.53 12.46 2.61
C TYR A 361 -4.64 12.20 1.10
N GLY A 362 -5.82 11.76 0.67
CA GLY A 362 -6.05 11.35 -0.71
C GLY A 362 -7.08 12.19 -1.45
N LEU A 363 -7.68 13.20 -0.83
CA LEU A 363 -8.50 14.19 -1.53
C LEU A 363 -7.67 15.38 -1.97
N GLY A 364 -8.06 16.01 -3.07
CA GLY A 364 -7.53 17.22 -3.66
C GLY A 364 -7.75 18.43 -2.75
N ILE A 365 -6.97 19.48 -3.02
CA ILE A 365 -7.00 20.72 -2.23
C ILE A 365 -8.34 21.42 -2.37
N ASP A 366 -8.91 21.38 -3.57
CA ASP A 366 -10.22 21.97 -3.83
C ASP A 366 -11.35 21.17 -3.17
N ASP A 367 -11.25 19.84 -3.15
CA ASP A 367 -12.21 18.95 -2.47
C ASP A 367 -12.17 19.06 -0.94
N ASP A 368 -10.98 19.32 -0.38
CA ASP A 368 -10.79 19.53 1.06
C ASP A 368 -10.83 21.02 1.46
N HIS A 369 -11.17 21.93 0.54
CA HIS A 369 -11.02 23.39 0.73
C HIS A 369 -11.64 23.91 2.03
N ASP A 370 -12.91 23.59 2.29
CA ASP A 370 -13.62 24.07 3.49
C ASP A 370 -13.00 23.54 4.79
N LYS A 371 -12.50 22.30 4.77
CA LYS A 371 -11.87 21.66 5.93
C LYS A 371 -10.51 22.28 6.21
N ILE A 372 -9.74 22.58 5.15
CA ILE A 372 -8.45 23.26 5.25
C ILE A 372 -8.65 24.69 5.77
N LYS A 373 -9.61 25.43 5.20
CA LYS A 373 -9.99 26.78 5.65
C LYS A 373 -10.34 26.81 7.13
N HIS A 374 -11.16 25.87 7.59
CA HIS A 374 -11.53 25.76 9.01
C HIS A 374 -10.33 25.51 9.92
N PHE A 375 -9.40 24.64 9.49
CA PHE A 375 -8.17 24.35 10.23
C PHE A 375 -7.28 25.57 10.40
N TYR A 376 -7.09 26.39 9.36
CA TYR A 376 -6.30 27.62 9.47
C TYR A 376 -7.00 28.70 10.29
N LYS A 377 -8.34 28.81 10.20
CA LYS A 377 -9.12 29.76 11.01
C LYS A 377 -8.96 29.51 12.51
N ASN A 378 -8.95 28.25 12.93
CA ASN A 378 -8.78 27.89 14.35
C ASN A 378 -7.32 28.05 14.86
N LYS A 379 -6.35 28.27 13.96
CA LYS A 379 -4.92 28.39 14.29
C LYS A 379 -4.33 29.79 14.12
N TYR A 380 -5.14 30.83 13.95
CA TYR A 380 -4.75 32.24 13.71
C TYR A 380 -4.26 32.59 12.27
N TYR A 381 -4.52 31.73 11.27
CA TYR A 381 -4.01 31.90 9.89
C TYR A 381 -5.14 32.05 8.83
N SER A 382 -6.34 32.53 9.21
CA SER A 382 -7.53 32.45 8.32
C SER A 382 -7.41 33.21 7.01
N GLU A 383 -6.69 34.34 6.98
CA GLU A 383 -6.55 35.15 5.76
C GLU A 383 -5.55 34.52 4.78
N ASP A 384 -4.52 33.85 5.30
CA ASP A 384 -3.40 33.34 4.49
C ASP A 384 -3.82 32.29 3.48
N TYR A 385 -4.69 31.33 3.83
CA TYR A 385 -5.02 30.23 2.92
C TYR A 385 -5.93 30.65 1.75
N GLU A 386 -6.93 31.51 1.98
CA GLU A 386 -7.75 32.05 0.88
C GLU A 386 -6.93 32.93 -0.05
N LEU A 387 -6.00 33.71 0.52
CA LEU A 387 -5.02 34.48 -0.25
C LEU A 387 -4.08 33.57 -1.04
N GLU A 388 -3.60 32.47 -0.46
CA GLU A 388 -2.77 31.46 -1.14
C GLU A 388 -3.53 30.81 -2.31
N LYS A 389 -4.76 30.31 -2.10
CA LYS A 389 -5.58 29.70 -3.16
C LYS A 389 -5.88 30.69 -4.28
N THR A 390 -6.39 31.88 -3.93
CA THR A 390 -6.67 32.95 -4.89
C THR A 390 -5.40 33.35 -5.66
N SER A 391 -4.25 33.35 -4.99
CA SER A 391 -2.99 33.64 -5.64
C SER A 391 -2.55 32.53 -6.60
N ILE A 392 -2.80 31.25 -6.31
CA ILE A 392 -2.52 30.15 -7.24
C ILE A 392 -3.44 30.24 -8.46
N ASP A 393 -4.73 30.52 -8.28
CA ASP A 393 -5.67 30.76 -9.39
C ASP A 393 -5.18 31.90 -10.30
N ASN A 394 -4.75 33.02 -9.68
CA ASN A 394 -4.20 34.16 -10.41
C ASN A 394 -2.92 33.83 -11.17
N ILE A 395 -2.05 32.98 -10.62
CA ILE A 395 -0.84 32.51 -11.31
C ILE A 395 -1.23 31.68 -12.53
N ILE A 396 -2.11 30.69 -12.35
CA ILE A 396 -2.56 29.80 -13.42
C ILE A 396 -3.21 30.59 -14.57
N ASN A 397 -4.05 31.58 -14.25
CA ASN A 397 -4.75 32.41 -15.24
C ASN A 397 -3.82 33.32 -16.08
N LYS A 398 -2.61 33.62 -15.60
CA LYS A 398 -1.62 34.40 -16.34
C LYS A 398 -0.76 33.55 -17.28
N LEU A 399 -0.72 32.23 -17.06
CA LEU A 399 0.10 31.35 -17.88
C LEU A 399 -0.46 31.23 -19.29
N HIS A 400 0.43 31.12 -20.27
CA HIS A 400 0.09 30.80 -21.66
C HIS A 400 0.41 29.35 -22.02
N ASP A 401 1.21 28.66 -21.20
CA ASP A 401 1.56 27.25 -21.38
C ASP A 401 0.39 26.37 -20.90
N THR A 402 -0.37 25.86 -21.87
CA THR A 402 -1.51 24.97 -21.64
C THR A 402 -1.15 23.70 -20.87
N GLU A 403 0.03 23.12 -21.10
CA GLU A 403 0.45 21.91 -20.39
C GLU A 403 0.83 22.24 -18.96
N ARG A 404 1.53 23.34 -18.71
CA ARG A 404 1.80 23.84 -17.34
C ARG A 404 0.49 24.06 -16.57
N ILE A 405 -0.50 24.69 -17.20
CA ILE A 405 -1.83 24.91 -16.63
C ILE A 405 -2.48 23.57 -16.25
N LYS A 406 -2.48 22.59 -17.16
CA LYS A 406 -3.03 21.25 -16.88
C LYS A 406 -2.34 20.58 -15.70
N LYS A 407 -1.00 20.64 -15.62
CA LYS A 407 -0.20 20.04 -14.54
C LYS A 407 -0.52 20.68 -13.19
N LEU A 408 -0.58 22.01 -13.12
CA LEU A 408 -0.93 22.73 -11.88
C LEU A 408 -2.37 22.48 -11.45
N ASN A 409 -3.33 22.51 -12.38
CA ASN A 409 -4.72 22.17 -12.09
C ASN A 409 -4.86 20.72 -11.63
N TYR A 410 -4.12 19.79 -12.23
CA TYR A 410 -4.13 18.40 -11.80
C TYR A 410 -3.63 18.25 -10.36
N LEU A 411 -2.54 18.92 -9.94
CA LEU A 411 -2.07 18.88 -8.56
C LEU A 411 -3.15 19.30 -7.55
N ARG A 412 -3.98 20.29 -7.89
CA ARG A 412 -5.07 20.76 -7.03
C ARG A 412 -6.22 19.78 -6.91
N HIS A 413 -6.60 19.14 -8.02
CA HIS A 413 -7.69 18.17 -8.10
C HIS A 413 -7.23 16.72 -7.97
N PHE A 414 -5.96 16.47 -7.63
CA PHE A 414 -5.45 15.10 -7.60
C PHE A 414 -6.08 14.34 -6.44
N ASP A 415 -6.98 13.43 -6.77
CA ASP A 415 -7.68 12.55 -5.86
C ASP A 415 -7.24 11.10 -6.02
N GLY A 416 -7.29 10.35 -4.93
CA GLY A 416 -7.15 8.91 -4.91
C GLY A 416 -6.15 8.39 -3.90
N THR A 417 -6.17 7.07 -3.73
CA THR A 417 -5.10 6.35 -3.02
C THR A 417 -3.74 6.50 -3.73
N SER A 418 -3.75 6.87 -5.01
CA SER A 418 -2.58 7.30 -5.81
C SER A 418 -1.95 8.62 -5.37
N LYS A 419 -2.68 9.49 -4.66
CA LYS A 419 -2.11 10.65 -3.97
C LYS A 419 -1.63 10.30 -2.56
N ALA A 420 -2.33 9.41 -1.88
CA ALA A 420 -1.98 9.00 -0.53
C ALA A 420 -0.66 8.20 -0.47
N ALA A 421 -0.44 7.26 -1.40
CA ALA A 421 0.78 6.46 -1.46
C ALA A 421 2.08 7.29 -1.56
N PRO A 422 2.22 8.28 -2.46
CA PRO A 422 3.45 9.07 -2.56
C PRO A 422 3.72 9.94 -1.34
N LEU A 423 2.68 10.36 -0.58
CA LEU A 423 2.89 11.01 0.73
C LEU A 423 3.61 10.08 1.71
N VAL A 424 3.20 8.81 1.77
CA VAL A 424 3.87 7.81 2.62
C VAL A 424 5.27 7.49 2.11
N THR A 425 5.46 7.34 0.80
CA THR A 425 6.79 7.14 0.20
C THR A 425 7.72 8.31 0.53
N GLY A 426 7.26 9.55 0.38
CA GLY A 426 8.03 10.74 0.69
C GLY A 426 8.46 10.79 2.16
N MET A 427 7.56 10.46 3.09
CA MET A 427 7.89 10.38 4.53
C MET A 427 8.92 9.29 4.83
N LEU A 428 8.80 8.10 4.23
CA LEU A 428 9.79 7.02 4.41
C LEU A 428 11.15 7.41 3.82
N SER A 429 11.16 8.03 2.64
CA SER A 429 12.37 8.54 1.99
C SER A 429 13.09 9.57 2.86
N LEU A 430 12.35 10.57 3.37
CA LEU A 430 12.89 11.59 4.28
C LEU A 430 13.41 10.97 5.58
N LEU A 431 12.71 9.97 6.13
CA LEU A 431 13.13 9.30 7.36
C LEU A 431 14.44 8.53 7.17
N GLN A 432 14.56 7.73 6.10
CA GLN A 432 15.80 7.01 5.77
C GLN A 432 16.97 7.97 5.56
N TYR A 433 16.71 9.08 4.89
CA TYR A 433 17.68 10.15 4.68
C TYR A 433 18.16 10.75 6.02
N LYS A 434 17.23 11.16 6.91
CA LYS A 434 17.58 11.71 8.23
C LYS A 434 18.26 10.70 9.15
N LEU A 435 17.93 9.41 9.04
CA LEU A 435 18.57 8.34 9.80
C LEU A 435 19.91 7.89 9.17
N LYS A 436 20.22 8.34 7.95
CA LYS A 436 21.38 7.91 7.16
C LYS A 436 21.51 6.39 7.06
N ARG A 437 20.39 5.70 6.84
CA ARG A 437 20.32 4.24 6.62
C ARG A 437 19.01 3.85 5.93
N ASN A 438 19.02 2.70 5.27
CA ASN A 438 17.78 2.06 4.85
C ASN A 438 17.02 1.51 6.08
N LEU A 439 15.69 1.62 6.03
CA LEU A 439 14.80 0.90 6.94
C LEU A 439 14.54 -0.48 6.34
N SER A 440 14.42 -1.50 7.19
CA SER A 440 13.86 -2.77 6.75
C SER A 440 12.35 -2.68 6.53
N ILE A 441 11.76 -3.67 5.85
CA ILE A 441 10.30 -3.71 5.67
C ILE A 441 9.53 -3.79 7.00
N ALA A 442 9.99 -4.58 7.98
CA ALA A 442 9.34 -4.68 9.28
C ALA A 442 9.50 -3.38 10.09
N GLU A 443 10.68 -2.74 10.03
CA GLU A 443 10.90 -1.43 10.65
C GLU A 443 9.93 -0.39 10.07
N ALA A 444 9.85 -0.28 8.74
CA ALA A 444 8.99 0.68 8.06
C ALA A 444 7.51 0.49 8.47
N LYS A 445 7.02 -0.75 8.50
CA LYS A 445 5.64 -1.05 8.90
C LYS A 445 5.36 -0.75 10.37
N THR A 446 6.28 -1.12 11.26
CA THR A 446 6.15 -0.86 12.70
C THR A 446 6.11 0.64 12.95
N ILE A 447 7.05 1.39 12.37
CA ILE A 447 7.14 2.86 12.51
C ILE A 447 5.88 3.54 11.97
N LEU A 448 5.42 3.16 10.76
CA LEU A 448 4.21 3.71 10.17
C LEU A 448 3.00 3.42 11.05
N ALA A 449 2.77 2.17 11.42
CA ALA A 449 1.64 1.79 12.26
C ALA A 449 1.68 2.53 13.60
N SER A 450 2.79 2.47 14.34
CA SER A 450 2.96 3.09 15.67
C SER A 450 2.88 4.61 15.67
N SER A 451 3.30 5.26 14.59
CA SER A 451 3.22 6.72 14.46
C SER A 451 1.83 7.22 14.06
N SER A 452 0.94 6.33 13.61
CA SER A 452 -0.37 6.69 13.09
C SER A 452 -1.39 7.11 14.14
N ILE A 453 -2.23 8.08 13.73
CA ILE A 453 -3.44 8.48 14.45
C ILE A 453 -4.64 7.89 13.72
N TYR A 454 -5.44 7.08 14.43
CA TYR A 454 -6.67 6.51 13.88
C TYR A 454 -7.62 7.58 13.35
N SER A 455 -8.40 7.19 12.33
CA SER A 455 -9.61 7.91 11.95
C SER A 455 -10.50 8.13 13.19
N PRO A 456 -11.17 9.28 13.33
CA PRO A 456 -12.11 9.51 14.42
C PRO A 456 -13.48 8.84 14.19
N ILE A 457 -13.76 8.32 13.00
CA ILE A 457 -15.02 7.62 12.72
C ILE A 457 -15.11 6.34 13.56
N LYS A 458 -16.22 6.14 14.26
CA LYS A 458 -16.39 4.95 15.10
C LYS A 458 -16.40 3.70 14.22
N ALA A 459 -15.51 2.76 14.51
CA ALA A 459 -15.49 1.46 13.85
C ALA A 459 -16.46 0.50 14.56
N LEU A 460 -17.25 -0.22 13.77
CA LEU A 460 -18.16 -1.28 14.22
C LEU A 460 -17.38 -2.59 14.47
N ASN A 461 -18.01 -3.54 15.18
CA ASN A 461 -17.48 -4.90 15.27
C ASN A 461 -17.77 -5.65 13.96
N PHE A 462 -16.80 -6.43 13.47
CA PHE A 462 -16.87 -7.11 12.18
C PHE A 462 -18.08 -8.04 12.02
N GLU A 463 -18.53 -8.70 13.09
CA GLU A 463 -19.68 -9.61 13.08
C GLU A 463 -21.01 -8.92 12.69
N LEU A 464 -21.10 -7.60 12.88
CA LEU A 464 -22.25 -6.79 12.44
C LEU A 464 -22.17 -6.40 10.95
N PHE A 465 -21.10 -6.80 10.25
CA PHE A 465 -20.86 -6.48 8.84
C PHE A 465 -21.57 -7.42 7.86
N PHE A 466 -22.25 -8.46 8.30
CA PHE A 466 -23.12 -9.26 7.43
C PHE A 466 -24.49 -8.56 7.26
N GLY A 467 -24.80 -8.06 6.06
CA GLY A 467 -26.10 -7.41 5.74
C GLY A 467 -26.02 -6.27 4.70
N HIS A 468 -26.99 -6.22 3.80
CA HIS A 468 -27.03 -5.44 2.54
C HIS A 468 -27.23 -3.91 2.65
N ASN A 469 -27.30 -3.33 3.85
CA ASN A 469 -27.60 -1.90 4.02
C ASN A 469 -26.53 -1.20 4.87
N LYS A 470 -25.43 -0.79 4.24
CA LYS A 470 -24.29 -0.19 4.93
C LYS A 470 -23.86 1.11 4.27
N SER A 471 -23.53 2.10 5.09
CA SER A 471 -23.18 3.46 4.67
C SER A 471 -21.71 3.53 4.20
N LEU A 472 -21.44 4.41 3.23
CA LEU A 472 -20.12 4.71 2.64
C LEU A 472 -19.02 4.97 3.68
N TRP A 473 -19.41 5.42 4.87
CA TRP A 473 -18.53 5.90 5.93
C TRP A 473 -18.21 4.86 7.01
N LEU A 474 -18.82 3.67 6.96
CA LEU A 474 -18.63 2.66 8.01
C LEU A 474 -17.25 2.01 7.91
N GLU A 475 -16.51 2.07 9.02
CA GLU A 475 -15.33 1.25 9.26
C GLU A 475 -15.69 0.11 10.22
N TYR A 476 -14.90 -0.96 10.22
CA TYR A 476 -14.93 -1.95 11.29
C TYR A 476 -13.52 -2.24 11.81
N TRP A 477 -13.47 -2.73 13.05
CA TRP A 477 -12.24 -3.19 13.66
C TRP A 477 -11.83 -4.53 13.07
N ARG A 478 -10.58 -4.61 12.61
CA ARG A 478 -9.91 -5.87 12.29
C ARG A 478 -9.31 -6.50 13.53
N LYS A 479 -8.95 -7.78 13.42
CA LYS A 479 -8.40 -8.54 14.54
C LYS A 479 -7.05 -8.01 14.99
N ASN A 480 -6.23 -7.52 14.05
CA ASN A 480 -4.96 -6.83 14.32
C ASN A 480 -5.07 -5.40 14.90
N LYS A 481 -6.29 -4.98 15.32
CA LYS A 481 -6.62 -3.62 15.79
C LYS A 481 -6.41 -2.50 14.78
N SER A 482 -6.27 -2.80 13.50
CA SER A 482 -6.42 -1.79 12.45
C SER A 482 -7.90 -1.59 12.10
N LYS A 483 -8.23 -0.52 11.39
CA LYS A 483 -9.55 -0.32 10.80
C LYS A 483 -9.57 -0.77 9.35
N SER A 484 -10.73 -1.20 8.89
CA SER A 484 -10.90 -1.72 7.54
C SER A 484 -10.45 -0.76 6.44
N LYS A 485 -10.86 0.51 6.46
CA LYS A 485 -10.54 1.48 5.39
C LYS A 485 -9.31 2.33 5.68
N THR A 486 -9.00 2.60 6.95
CA THR A 486 -7.91 3.51 7.32
C THR A 486 -6.68 2.85 7.91
N GLY A 487 -6.70 1.52 8.06
CA GLY A 487 -5.59 0.79 8.67
C GLY A 487 -5.34 1.25 10.10
N TYR A 488 -4.07 1.43 10.46
CA TYR A 488 -3.66 2.03 11.74
C TYR A 488 -3.87 3.55 11.80
N GLY A 489 -4.29 4.18 10.70
CA GLY A 489 -4.55 5.60 10.58
C GLY A 489 -3.46 6.38 9.85
N VAL A 490 -3.37 7.68 10.13
CA VAL A 490 -2.49 8.62 9.41
C VAL A 490 -1.16 8.81 10.16
N PRO A 491 0.00 8.41 9.60
CA PRO A 491 1.30 8.52 10.25
C PRO A 491 1.73 9.98 10.40
N LYS A 492 2.52 10.23 11.46
CA LYS A 492 3.07 11.55 11.81
C LYS A 492 4.58 11.48 11.80
N PHE A 493 5.22 12.26 10.94
CA PHE A 493 6.64 12.15 10.64
C PHE A 493 7.53 12.40 11.88
N GLU A 494 7.27 13.44 12.67
CA GLU A 494 7.98 13.67 13.93
C GLU A 494 7.96 12.44 14.84
N LYS A 495 6.77 11.84 15.01
CA LYS A 495 6.63 10.60 15.79
C LYS A 495 7.36 9.42 15.15
N MET A 496 7.37 9.32 13.82
CA MET A 496 8.17 8.30 13.12
C MET A 496 9.66 8.44 13.43
N TYR A 497 10.18 9.66 13.43
CA TYR A 497 11.57 9.96 13.74
C TYR A 497 11.91 9.65 15.21
N ASP A 498 11.04 10.05 16.14
CA ASP A 498 11.19 9.77 17.58
C ASP A 498 11.22 8.27 17.88
N ILE A 499 10.27 7.51 17.30
CA ILE A 499 10.21 6.05 17.44
C ILE A 499 11.52 5.41 16.98
N SER A 500 12.04 5.84 15.82
CA SER A 500 13.24 5.27 15.19
C SER A 500 14.51 5.44 16.03
N ARG A 501 14.51 6.37 16.99
CA ARG A 501 15.62 6.66 17.90
C ARG A 501 15.35 6.19 19.34
N ASN A 502 14.18 5.63 19.61
CA ASN A 502 13.76 5.20 20.93
C ASN A 502 14.37 3.84 21.29
N LYS A 503 14.78 3.66 22.56
CA LYS A 503 15.31 2.39 23.07
C LYS A 503 14.25 1.28 23.15
N SER A 504 12.98 1.63 23.22
CA SER A 504 11.84 0.68 23.18
C SER A 504 11.50 0.22 21.75
N PHE A 505 12.26 0.67 20.75
CA PHE A 505 12.21 0.15 19.40
C PHE A 505 13.19 -1.01 19.29
N LEU A 506 12.66 -2.21 19.10
CA LEU A 506 13.44 -3.45 19.07
C LEU A 506 13.54 -3.97 17.64
N LYS A 507 14.70 -4.54 17.28
CA LYS A 507 14.95 -5.24 16.00
C LYS A 507 15.29 -6.70 16.23
N LEU A 508 15.06 -7.59 15.26
CA LEU A 508 15.27 -9.05 15.32
C LEU A 508 16.43 -9.53 16.22
N ASN A 509 17.61 -8.91 16.15
CA ASN A 509 18.76 -9.29 16.99
C ASN A 509 18.51 -9.16 18.51
N ASP A 510 17.57 -8.31 18.92
CA ASP A 510 17.09 -8.18 20.30
C ASP A 510 16.13 -9.33 20.72
N PHE A 511 15.54 -10.04 19.75
CA PHE A 511 14.50 -11.05 19.91
C PHE A 511 15.09 -12.45 20.12
N ILE A 512 16.18 -12.79 19.43
CA ILE A 512 16.73 -14.16 19.40
C ILE A 512 17.64 -14.41 20.61
N ARG A 513 17.04 -14.51 21.81
CA ARG A 513 17.75 -15.04 23.00
C ARG A 513 17.54 -16.55 23.18
N GLY A 514 16.51 -17.13 22.56
CA GLY A 514 16.25 -18.57 22.53
C GLY A 514 14.83 -18.91 22.06
N ILE A 515 14.62 -20.18 21.66
CA ILE A 515 13.28 -20.77 21.52
C ILE A 515 13.05 -21.60 22.77
N GLU A 516 12.00 -21.29 23.52
CA GLU A 516 11.58 -22.03 24.70
C GLU A 516 10.46 -23.01 24.34
N ASN A 517 10.49 -24.22 24.91
CA ASN A 517 9.35 -25.14 24.88
C ASN A 517 8.61 -25.03 26.22
N GLN A 518 7.33 -24.66 26.16
CA GLN A 518 6.42 -24.65 27.30
C GLN A 518 5.13 -25.36 26.88
N ASP A 519 4.70 -26.34 27.68
CA ASP A 519 3.45 -27.11 27.46
C ASP A 519 3.34 -27.76 26.06
N GLY A 520 4.47 -28.12 25.45
CA GLY A 520 4.51 -28.74 24.12
C GLY A 520 4.49 -27.76 22.95
N ASN A 521 4.42 -26.45 23.23
CA ASN A 521 4.47 -25.38 22.24
C ASN A 521 5.78 -24.58 22.35
N HIS A 522 6.26 -24.08 21.22
CA HIS A 522 7.49 -23.32 21.08
C HIS A 522 7.20 -21.83 21.03
N TYR A 523 7.99 -21.08 21.78
CA TYR A 523 7.82 -19.64 21.88
C TYR A 523 9.14 -18.88 21.81
N ILE A 524 9.06 -17.64 21.35
CA ILE A 524 10.07 -16.60 21.62
C ILE A 524 9.48 -15.70 22.70
N ASN A 525 10.17 -15.55 23.83
CA ASN A 525 9.80 -14.58 24.87
C ASN A 525 10.70 -13.35 24.77
N ILE A 526 10.09 -12.18 24.85
CA ILE A 526 10.78 -10.90 24.98
C ILE A 526 10.37 -10.28 26.30
N PHE A 527 11.33 -10.21 27.20
CA PHE A 527 11.16 -9.54 28.48
C PHE A 527 11.68 -8.11 28.35
N THR A 528 10.80 -7.16 28.56
CA THR A 528 11.16 -5.75 28.67
C THR A 528 10.72 -5.25 30.04
N ASP A 529 11.69 -4.91 30.88
CA ASP A 529 11.45 -4.27 32.16
C ASP A 529 11.19 -2.78 31.93
N HIS A 530 10.04 -2.28 32.40
CA HIS A 530 9.67 -0.88 32.23
C HIS A 530 9.22 -0.24 33.54
N ASP A 531 10.06 0.68 34.04
CA ASP A 531 9.65 1.62 35.08
C ASP A 531 8.82 2.74 34.44
N VAL A 532 7.50 2.57 34.46
CA VAL A 532 6.58 3.62 34.03
C VAL A 532 6.27 4.51 35.23
N LYS A 533 6.90 5.69 35.30
CA LYS A 533 6.76 6.61 36.43
C LYS A 533 5.52 7.52 36.39
N HIS A 534 4.59 7.31 35.46
CA HIS A 534 3.46 8.22 35.23
C HIS A 534 2.11 7.50 35.13
N LYS A 535 1.05 8.25 35.44
CA LYS A 535 -0.37 7.90 35.29
C LYS A 535 -0.75 7.66 33.82
N GLY A 536 -0.11 6.70 33.17
CA GLY A 536 -0.48 6.27 31.84
C GLY A 536 -1.83 5.56 31.88
N ARG A 537 -2.73 5.90 30.96
CA ARG A 537 -4.05 5.26 30.86
C ARG A 537 -3.99 3.94 30.09
N HIS A 538 -3.00 3.77 29.22
CA HIS A 538 -2.88 2.56 28.41
C HIS A 538 -1.49 2.35 27.84
N PHE A 539 -1.30 1.14 27.33
CA PHE A 539 -0.10 0.68 26.67
C PHE A 539 -0.46 0.12 25.31
N THR A 540 0.40 0.36 24.32
CA THR A 540 0.30 -0.32 23.02
C THR A 540 1.63 -0.93 22.62
N HIS A 541 1.58 -2.15 22.09
CA HIS A 541 2.72 -2.78 21.44
C HIS A 541 2.36 -3.03 20.00
N THR A 542 3.14 -2.48 19.08
CA THR A 542 3.00 -2.76 17.65
C THR A 542 4.18 -3.60 17.20
N ILE A 543 3.92 -4.62 16.39
CA ILE A 543 4.97 -5.48 15.83
C ILE A 543 4.69 -5.77 14.38
N SER A 544 5.74 -5.81 13.56
CA SER A 544 5.68 -6.34 12.21
C SER A 544 6.65 -7.51 12.06
N ILE A 545 6.21 -8.54 11.35
CA ILE A 545 6.98 -9.74 11.01
C ILE A 545 6.94 -9.89 9.50
N SER A 546 8.09 -10.00 8.84
CA SER A 546 8.20 -10.08 7.39
C SER A 546 9.19 -11.17 6.99
N PRO A 547 8.72 -12.41 6.77
CA PRO A 547 9.57 -13.47 6.26
C PRO A 547 9.98 -13.18 4.81
N THR A 548 11.26 -13.33 4.52
CA THR A 548 11.86 -13.20 3.18
C THR A 548 11.61 -14.43 2.30
N LYS A 549 11.44 -15.60 2.95
CA LYS A 549 11.10 -16.90 2.38
C LYS A 549 10.42 -17.74 3.44
N SER A 550 9.69 -18.78 3.05
CA SER A 550 9.13 -19.76 4.00
C SER A 550 10.22 -20.60 4.67
N PHE A 551 9.93 -21.21 5.83
CA PHE A 551 10.89 -22.11 6.48
C PHE A 551 11.27 -23.29 5.57
N LYS A 552 10.31 -23.82 4.82
CA LYS A 552 10.55 -24.87 3.82
C LYS A 552 11.55 -24.42 2.76
N GLU A 553 11.33 -23.27 2.11
CA GLU A 553 12.26 -22.72 1.11
C GLU A 553 13.65 -22.45 1.70
N TYR A 554 13.72 -21.97 2.94
CA TYR A 554 14.98 -21.77 3.66
C TYR A 554 15.76 -23.06 3.86
N VAL A 555 15.07 -24.12 4.30
CA VAL A 555 15.71 -25.41 4.55
C VAL A 555 16.11 -26.12 3.25
N GLU A 556 15.29 -26.01 2.19
CA GLU A 556 15.57 -26.59 0.88
C GLU A 556 16.74 -25.89 0.16
N SER A 557 16.96 -24.60 0.41
CA SER A 557 18.06 -23.84 -0.20
C SER A 557 19.40 -24.05 0.50
N ASN A 558 19.41 -24.44 1.78
CA ASN A 558 20.64 -24.50 2.58
C ASN A 558 21.27 -25.90 2.71
N THR A 559 20.57 -27.02 2.47
CA THR A 559 21.22 -28.35 2.54
C THR A 559 20.63 -29.40 1.58
N LEU A 560 21.47 -30.33 1.10
CA LEU A 560 21.04 -31.53 0.34
C LEU A 560 20.36 -32.59 1.23
N PHE A 561 20.74 -32.63 2.51
CA PHE A 561 20.26 -33.59 3.51
C PHE A 561 18.78 -33.38 3.88
N THR A 562 18.23 -32.20 3.58
CA THR A 562 16.91 -31.77 4.06
C THR A 562 15.73 -32.13 3.18
N LYS A 563 15.89 -32.30 1.86
CA LYS A 563 14.82 -32.88 1.01
C LYS A 563 14.39 -34.26 1.52
N TRP A 564 15.33 -35.02 2.09
CA TRP A 564 15.06 -36.30 2.73
C TRP A 564 14.39 -36.16 4.12
N PHE A 565 14.66 -35.08 4.86
CA PHE A 565 14.10 -34.83 6.20
C PHE A 565 12.70 -34.22 6.18
N LEU A 566 12.46 -33.20 5.34
CA LEU A 566 11.16 -32.51 5.23
C LEU A 566 10.14 -33.30 4.40
N GLY A 567 10.59 -34.13 3.46
CA GLY A 567 9.69 -34.81 2.51
C GLY A 567 8.84 -33.82 1.70
N ASN A 568 7.73 -34.30 1.13
CA ASN A 568 6.74 -33.44 0.46
C ASN A 568 5.76 -32.77 1.46
N LEU A 569 6.14 -32.63 2.74
CA LEU A 569 5.27 -32.01 3.75
C LEU A 569 5.23 -30.50 3.51
N GLU A 570 4.14 -30.04 2.92
CA GLU A 570 3.77 -28.63 2.94
C GLU A 570 2.86 -28.39 4.14
N PRO A 571 3.08 -27.30 4.91
CA PRO A 571 2.09 -26.84 5.87
C PRO A 571 0.90 -26.26 5.08
N SER A 572 0.13 -27.12 4.39
CA SER A 572 -0.96 -26.70 3.50
C SER A 572 -2.12 -26.03 4.25
N ASN A 573 -2.11 -26.07 5.59
CA ASN A 573 -3.23 -25.70 6.45
C ASN A 573 -2.82 -24.81 7.65
N ILE A 574 -1.63 -24.18 7.64
CA ILE A 574 -1.28 -23.21 8.69
C ILE A 574 -1.64 -21.82 8.18
N ASP A 575 -2.84 -21.36 8.52
CA ASP A 575 -3.27 -20.00 8.20
C ASP A 575 -2.42 -18.96 8.96
N ASN A 576 -1.98 -19.28 10.19
CA ASN A 576 -1.20 -18.40 11.07
C ASN A 576 0.21 -18.93 11.30
N LEU A 577 1.24 -18.32 10.69
CA LEU A 577 2.63 -18.72 10.94
C LEU A 577 3.07 -18.45 12.38
N TYR A 578 2.49 -17.42 13.01
CA TYR A 578 2.82 -16.97 14.36
C TYR A 578 1.57 -16.46 15.07
N ASP A 579 1.44 -16.75 16.37
CA ASP A 579 0.48 -16.03 17.23
C ASP A 579 1.23 -15.07 18.14
N VAL A 580 0.79 -13.81 18.15
CA VAL A 580 1.38 -12.78 19.00
C VAL A 580 0.54 -12.65 20.27
N SER A 581 1.15 -12.90 21.42
CA SER A 581 0.52 -12.68 22.73
C SER A 581 1.43 -11.83 23.61
N GLY A 582 0.84 -11.04 24.50
CA GLY A 582 1.57 -10.24 25.46
C GLY A 582 0.96 -10.39 26.85
N GLU A 583 1.82 -10.48 27.85
CA GLU A 583 1.47 -10.44 29.26
C GLU A 583 2.17 -9.25 29.90
N ILE A 584 1.41 -8.33 30.47
CA ILE A 584 1.95 -7.32 31.37
C ILE A 584 1.73 -7.77 32.81
N LYS A 585 2.82 -7.87 33.59
CA LYS A 585 2.79 -8.06 35.04
C LYS A 585 3.17 -6.74 35.69
N PHE A 586 2.42 -6.29 36.68
CA PHE A 586 2.61 -4.95 37.22
C PHE A 586 2.33 -4.85 38.71
N GLU A 587 2.84 -3.77 39.29
CA GLU A 587 2.65 -3.41 40.69
C GLU A 587 1.81 -2.14 40.77
N TYR A 588 0.88 -2.14 41.73
CA TYR A 588 0.06 -0.98 42.03
C TYR A 588 0.82 -0.01 42.94
N THR A 589 0.37 1.23 42.97
CA THR A 589 0.86 2.26 43.88
C THR A 589 0.65 1.77 45.32
N PRO A 590 1.62 1.97 46.24
CA PRO A 590 1.43 1.55 47.62
C PRO A 590 0.15 2.13 48.22
N ASN A 591 -0.60 1.33 48.98
CA ASN A 591 -1.72 1.83 49.77
C ASN A 591 -1.24 2.68 50.97
N GLU A 592 -2.16 3.20 51.79
CA GLU A 592 -1.84 4.07 52.94
C GLU A 592 -0.88 3.41 53.95
N ASP A 593 -0.84 2.07 54.00
CA ASP A 593 0.05 1.26 54.85
C ASP A 593 1.40 0.92 54.18
N GLY A 594 1.67 1.44 52.99
CA GLY A 594 2.89 1.18 52.22
C GLY A 594 2.94 -0.20 51.54
N GLN A 595 1.84 -0.95 51.51
CA GLN A 595 1.77 -2.25 50.83
C GLN A 595 1.46 -2.08 49.33
N THR A 596 2.25 -2.75 48.50
CA THR A 596 2.05 -2.82 47.05
C THR A 596 1.40 -4.15 46.67
N SER A 597 0.26 -4.10 45.99
CA SER A 597 -0.35 -5.28 45.35
C SER A 597 0.23 -5.52 43.96
N LYS A 598 0.07 -6.74 43.43
CA LYS A 598 0.53 -7.14 42.09
C LYS A 598 -0.66 -7.53 41.21
N GLY A 599 -0.58 -7.21 39.92
CA GLY A 599 -1.57 -7.55 38.91
C GLY A 599 -0.93 -8.14 37.65
N SER A 600 -1.75 -8.78 36.81
CA SER A 600 -1.34 -9.16 35.47
C SER A 600 -2.49 -9.01 34.48
N ARG A 601 -2.17 -8.72 33.21
CA ARG A 601 -3.11 -8.74 32.09
C ARG A 601 -2.48 -9.44 30.91
N LYS A 602 -3.21 -10.38 30.31
CA LYS A 602 -2.82 -11.09 29.09
C LYS A 602 -3.68 -10.63 27.93
N HIS A 603 -3.08 -10.50 26.75
CA HIS A 603 -3.78 -10.25 25.51
C HIS A 603 -3.13 -11.08 24.41
N GLN A 604 -3.95 -11.68 23.55
CA GLN A 604 -3.49 -12.42 22.37
C GLN A 604 -4.11 -11.76 21.15
N SER A 605 -3.30 -11.50 20.13
CA SER A 605 -3.85 -11.16 18.82
C SER A 605 -4.52 -12.39 18.23
N THR A 606 -5.69 -12.18 17.65
CA THR A 606 -6.46 -13.23 16.98
C THR A 606 -6.42 -13.08 15.47
N SER A 607 -5.57 -12.19 14.94
CA SER A 607 -5.43 -12.09 13.48
C SER A 607 -4.73 -13.33 12.96
N ASN A 608 -5.33 -13.89 11.91
CA ASN A 608 -4.80 -15.10 11.33
C ASN A 608 -3.75 -14.82 10.25
N ASN A 609 -3.91 -13.71 9.54
CA ASN A 609 -3.23 -13.49 8.27
C ASN A 609 -2.61 -12.08 8.22
N SER A 610 -2.38 -11.45 9.37
CA SER A 610 -1.70 -10.17 9.45
C SER A 610 -0.20 -10.37 9.65
N ASN A 611 0.58 -9.48 9.08
CA ASN A 611 2.01 -9.40 9.31
C ASN A 611 2.40 -8.14 10.09
N THR A 612 1.41 -7.39 10.56
CA THR A 612 1.55 -6.32 11.54
C THR A 612 0.45 -6.41 12.58
N GLU A 613 0.82 -6.42 13.85
CA GLU A 613 -0.09 -6.58 14.98
C GLU A 613 -0.01 -5.40 15.92
N ARG A 614 -1.14 -5.07 16.55
CA ARG A 614 -1.17 -4.14 17.69
C ARG A 614 -1.90 -4.75 18.87
N LEU A 615 -1.17 -4.93 19.96
CA LEU A 615 -1.75 -5.25 21.26
C LEU A 615 -2.05 -3.96 22.02
N TYR A 616 -3.19 -3.92 22.70
CA TYR A 616 -3.65 -2.80 23.50
C TYR A 616 -3.97 -3.26 24.91
N PHE A 617 -3.43 -2.56 25.91
CA PHE A 617 -3.65 -2.86 27.32
C PHE A 617 -4.13 -1.60 28.05
N ASN A 618 -5.32 -1.65 28.64
CA ASN A 618 -5.76 -0.65 29.60
C ASN A 618 -4.99 -0.85 30.91
N LEU A 619 -4.31 0.21 31.37
CA LEU A 619 -3.62 0.19 32.65
C LEU A 619 -4.59 0.65 33.76
N PRO A 620 -4.53 0.05 34.96
CA PRO A 620 -5.22 0.59 36.12
C PRO A 620 -4.77 2.02 36.45
N THR A 621 -5.66 2.81 37.04
CA THR A 621 -5.40 4.23 37.39
C THR A 621 -4.28 4.44 38.41
N ASP A 622 -3.98 3.39 39.18
CA ASP A 622 -3.03 3.30 40.28
C ASP A 622 -1.82 2.43 39.90
N PHE A 623 -1.53 2.23 38.62
CA PHE A 623 -0.33 1.54 38.16
C PHE A 623 0.96 2.31 38.52
N ALA A 624 1.93 1.63 39.14
CA ALA A 624 3.19 2.24 39.60
C ALA A 624 4.43 1.80 38.81
N ARG A 625 4.57 0.50 38.52
CA ARG A 625 5.65 -0.05 37.68
C ARG A 625 5.26 -1.43 37.15
N GLY A 626 5.92 -1.91 36.09
CA GLY A 626 5.61 -3.25 35.58
C GLY A 626 6.69 -3.87 34.70
N LYS A 627 6.63 -5.20 34.60
CA LYS A 627 7.41 -5.99 33.66
C LYS A 627 6.48 -6.45 32.55
N TYR A 628 6.85 -6.14 31.31
CA TYR A 628 6.13 -6.58 30.15
C TYR A 628 6.84 -7.77 29.51
N ASN A 629 6.10 -8.83 29.25
CA ASN A 629 6.57 -10.01 28.54
C ASN A 629 5.75 -10.17 27.26
N LEU A 630 6.40 -10.05 26.11
CA LEU A 630 5.81 -10.39 24.82
C LEU A 630 6.20 -11.81 24.45
N ARG A 631 5.25 -12.58 23.95
CA ARG A 631 5.41 -13.98 23.58
C ARG A 631 4.94 -14.20 22.15
N PHE A 632 5.80 -14.82 21.35
CA PHE A 632 5.48 -15.27 19.99
C PHE A 632 5.35 -16.76 20.01
N GLU A 633 4.16 -17.28 19.76
CA GLU A 633 4.00 -18.68 19.47
C GLU A 633 4.44 -18.97 18.04
N LEU A 634 5.35 -19.93 17.88
CA LEU A 634 5.89 -20.33 16.60
C LEU A 634 5.03 -21.46 16.03
N ASN A 635 3.83 -21.13 15.53
CA ASN A 635 2.85 -22.11 15.06
C ASN A 635 3.39 -23.02 13.95
N GLU A 636 4.17 -22.47 13.04
CA GLU A 636 4.86 -23.24 11.99
C GLU A 636 5.81 -24.29 12.61
N LEU A 637 6.65 -23.90 13.57
CA LEU A 637 7.54 -24.81 14.29
C LEU A 637 6.75 -25.85 15.11
N ASN A 638 5.67 -25.45 15.76
CA ASN A 638 4.78 -26.35 16.51
C ASN A 638 4.18 -27.41 15.61
N TRP A 639 3.78 -27.03 14.41
CA TRP A 639 3.25 -27.97 13.42
C TRP A 639 4.33 -28.96 12.98
N TYR A 640 5.51 -28.48 12.56
CA TYR A 640 6.61 -29.37 12.18
C TYR A 640 7.01 -30.31 13.32
N ALA A 641 7.12 -29.79 14.56
CA ALA A 641 7.44 -30.57 15.73
C ALA A 641 6.45 -31.72 15.98
N LYS A 642 5.15 -31.51 15.74
CA LYS A 642 4.12 -32.56 15.85
C LYS A 642 4.27 -33.67 14.82
N GLN A 643 4.83 -33.37 13.64
CA GLN A 643 5.03 -34.36 12.57
C GLN A 643 6.27 -35.23 12.77
N TYR A 644 7.25 -34.82 13.60
CA TYR A 644 8.53 -35.51 13.77
C TYR A 644 8.69 -36.21 15.14
N LYS A 645 9.26 -37.43 15.14
CA LYS A 645 9.68 -38.14 16.38
C LYS A 645 10.98 -37.56 16.96
N PHE A 646 11.20 -37.78 18.27
CA PHE A 646 12.26 -37.22 19.12
C PHE A 646 13.67 -37.04 18.49
N ILE A 647 14.18 -37.99 17.69
CA ILE A 647 15.54 -37.92 17.12
C ILE A 647 15.72 -36.73 16.15
N LYS A 648 14.63 -36.25 15.51
CA LYS A 648 14.67 -35.16 14.51
C LYS A 648 14.39 -33.77 15.10
N TYR A 649 14.06 -33.70 16.39
CA TYR A 649 13.52 -32.51 17.03
C TYR A 649 14.56 -31.43 17.34
N ASN A 650 15.74 -31.81 17.84
CA ASN A 650 16.82 -30.85 18.14
C ASN A 650 17.35 -30.16 16.87
N TRP A 651 17.47 -30.91 15.79
CA TRP A 651 17.85 -30.36 14.49
C TRP A 651 16.81 -29.38 13.96
N LEU A 652 15.51 -29.72 14.05
CA LEU A 652 14.42 -28.84 13.63
C LEU A 652 14.46 -27.50 14.38
N ILE A 653 14.64 -27.52 15.69
CA ILE A 653 14.75 -26.29 16.50
C ILE A 653 15.97 -25.46 16.08
N ALA A 654 17.13 -26.11 15.87
CA ALA A 654 18.33 -25.41 15.43
C ALA A 654 18.14 -24.76 14.05
N ALA A 655 17.63 -25.52 13.08
CA ALA A 655 17.31 -25.01 11.75
C ALA A 655 16.29 -23.87 11.78
N TYR A 656 15.28 -23.94 12.65
CA TYR A 656 14.28 -22.87 12.80
C TYR A 656 14.87 -21.61 13.44
N LYS A 657 15.83 -21.74 14.36
CA LYS A 657 16.57 -20.58 14.89
C LYS A 657 17.39 -19.90 13.80
N ASP A 658 18.07 -20.68 12.97
CA ASP A 658 18.84 -20.15 11.84
C ASP A 658 17.91 -19.48 10.83
N TYR A 659 16.76 -20.08 10.53
CA TYR A 659 15.71 -19.47 9.70
C TYR A 659 15.24 -18.12 10.23
N LEU A 660 14.88 -18.04 11.51
CA LEU A 660 14.44 -16.79 12.12
C LEU A 660 15.50 -15.70 12.00
N LYS A 661 16.78 -16.06 12.13
CA LYS A 661 17.91 -15.14 12.03
C LYS A 661 18.19 -14.68 10.60
N ASP A 662 18.14 -15.60 9.65
CA ASP A 662 18.67 -15.40 8.31
C ASP A 662 17.57 -15.04 7.29
N ALA A 663 16.31 -15.27 7.63
CA ALA A 663 15.20 -15.17 6.68
C ALA A 663 13.93 -14.49 7.21
N VAL A 664 13.87 -14.06 8.47
CA VAL A 664 12.69 -13.38 9.03
C VAL A 664 13.07 -12.02 9.57
N ASP A 665 12.49 -10.95 9.01
CA ASP A 665 12.63 -9.59 9.54
C ASP A 665 11.56 -9.31 10.59
N ILE A 666 11.95 -8.85 11.78
CA ILE A 666 11.04 -8.52 12.88
C ILE A 666 11.43 -7.18 13.47
N SER A 667 10.42 -6.32 13.66
CA SER A 667 10.56 -5.07 14.37
C SER A 667 9.36 -4.86 15.30
N SER A 668 9.60 -4.26 16.46
CA SER A 668 8.52 -3.92 17.37
C SER A 668 8.75 -2.60 18.08
N TYR A 669 7.64 -1.96 18.44
CA TYR A 669 7.65 -0.72 19.20
C TYR A 669 6.58 -0.74 20.27
N MET A 670 6.99 -0.26 21.44
CA MET A 670 6.16 -0.19 22.61
C MET A 670 5.94 1.27 23.02
N GLU A 671 4.69 1.68 23.10
CA GLU A 671 4.28 3.02 23.50
C GLU A 671 3.52 2.97 24.83
N VAL A 672 3.94 3.80 25.77
CA VAL A 672 3.26 4.03 27.05
C VAL A 672 2.65 5.42 27.02
N LYS A 673 1.33 5.54 27.24
CA LYS A 673 0.60 6.81 27.18
C LYS A 673 -0.22 7.08 28.43
#